data_AF-A0A5N5QDQ8-F1
#
_entry.id   AF-A0A5N5QDQ8-F1
#
_cell.length_a   1.000
_cell.length_b   1.000
_cell.length_c   1.000
_cell.angle_alpha   90.00
_cell.angle_beta   90.00
_cell.angle_gamma   90.00
#
_symmetry.space_group_name_H-M   'P 1'
#
loop_
_entity.id
_entity.type
_entity.pdbx_description
1 polymer ?
#
loop_
_entity_poly.entity_id
_entity_poly.type
_entity_poly.pdbx_seq_one_letter_code
_entity_poly.pdbx_strand_id
1 'polypeptide(L)'
;MLCLTLAQALACVWGLYSLGTGVDAYVQPPTFLGQLPQPIVPYTFRPTKVHLTSGTINNADALVQPSGPSERTGTFSSATLSPGSSVILDFSLDVGGYPVLDFAPITSASGQDATIRYTVSESLAALTPAEGDGFPFKGFAGARFRHEIIPVTPGGERWLGTAIQGGQRFILIEHISGTADVTLNEVGFEAATDVTPIENLPGSFNSSDEYLNALWKAGARTVQLGCASKGSFTPAWQVSAIGTLIQSKNVAVHAKSGSWGEIDFSLSLYIISGSIFTVVKGSQFAPDPGASEFFLILGDSGAGTFSRYSGASVDLPSGALTTGKWHDLKFSVRGESNSTMSVSIDGTNIGTIPYDNASSAGPFGFSAGNDTAIIVKNLLVQDTAGKTIYSNSLTSMSALQDFSTGTNHYGVCFDGAKRDRVIWAGDFSIFGPTIFYSTADIEAVAGSLLLFTGVQDAEGQISSAVLASVNPSEVPTNSWNTDNLYSYIYAVSSANAWYEWYQYTGDTRFLSKWWPAIKRDLAYGHSFLDNTTNLITLSSAAALDFDYYDGPMAGTHIGANAIFVWALRNMAIIADTLGDSVASEYRSTASKIEAAVNKRLFNKSYKAYALTEGNTTVGISQDGNSYAILSGIAGAANSPSSPKAIIEAMRSLNTPFGPLSFSNTTRQLPIVSPYASGFHTWAAFEAGMNDEAIELMRSVWKNQIDVNNPWYTDGTTGEPYRPLYSSQAHGWGSGPTWQLSRYVLGISPASPGYSTWSFAPRTANLTFANGRVPTPWGSIIASWEDKGSEFSMSITPPAGTNGTIVIPGAAKKKVTVNGMIVTAKGNLGLPRGVVSAGSEGGQYRVDVAGSSGPFIITSS
;
A
#
# COMPACT_ATOMS: atom_id res chain seq x y z
N MET A 1 -47.83 1.46 4.00
CA MET A 1 -47.22 2.56 4.78
C MET A 1 -46.68 1.97 6.07
N LEU A 2 -45.39 1.85 6.37
CA LEU A 2 -44.13 2.12 5.68
C LEU A 2 -43.26 0.85 5.78
N CYS A 3 -42.83 0.29 4.65
CA CYS A 3 -41.64 -0.58 4.61
C CYS A 3 -40.52 0.30 4.06
N LEU A 4 -39.73 0.92 4.94
CA LEU A 4 -38.43 1.45 4.56
C LEU A 4 -37.47 0.27 4.51
N THR A 5 -36.85 0.03 3.37
CA THR A 5 -35.79 -0.95 3.21
C THR A 5 -34.55 -0.49 3.98
N LEU A 6 -33.89 -1.41 4.67
CA LEU A 6 -32.68 -1.18 5.49
C LEU A 6 -31.58 -0.44 4.70
N ALA A 7 -31.54 -0.62 3.38
CA ALA A 7 -30.60 0.04 2.46
C ALA A 7 -30.81 1.56 2.31
N GLN A 8 -32.04 2.08 2.41
CA GLN A 8 -32.29 3.53 2.35
C GLN A 8 -32.03 4.23 3.69
N ALA A 9 -32.18 3.52 4.81
CA ALA A 9 -31.78 4.03 6.12
C ALA A 9 -30.25 4.18 6.23
N LEU A 10 -29.49 3.32 5.55
CA LEU A 10 -28.02 3.39 5.47
C LEU A 10 -27.49 4.59 4.67
N ALA A 11 -28.27 5.27 3.82
CA ALA A 11 -27.82 6.47 3.13
C ALA A 11 -28.10 7.78 3.92
N CYS A 12 -29.19 7.81 4.70
CA CYS A 12 -29.58 9.00 5.46
C CYS A 12 -28.81 9.20 6.77
N VAL A 13 -28.22 8.15 7.36
CA VAL A 13 -27.49 8.26 8.63
C VAL A 13 -26.09 8.88 8.46
N TRP A 14 -25.53 8.87 7.25
CA TRP A 14 -24.17 9.36 6.98
C TRP A 14 -24.09 10.86 6.66
N GLY A 15 -25.23 11.50 6.39
CA GLY A 15 -25.27 12.91 5.98
C GLY A 15 -25.28 13.95 7.11
N LEU A 16 -25.46 13.57 8.38
CA LEU A 16 -25.78 14.53 9.45
C LEU A 16 -25.22 14.13 10.83
N TYR A 17 -23.91 13.96 10.98
CA TYR A 17 -23.30 14.06 12.33
C TYR A 17 -21.93 14.73 12.27
N SER A 18 -21.91 16.02 12.65
CA SER A 18 -20.68 16.71 13.05
C SER A 18 -20.16 16.04 14.33
N LEU A 19 -18.98 15.45 14.25
CA LEU A 19 -18.25 14.90 15.41
C LEU A 19 -18.06 15.99 16.47
N GLY A 20 -18.74 15.82 17.59
CA GLY A 20 -18.57 16.65 18.78
C GLY A 20 -17.25 16.34 19.49
N THR A 21 -16.41 17.37 19.56
CA THR A 21 -15.47 17.73 20.64
C THR A 21 -14.41 16.69 21.04
N GLY A 22 -13.22 16.84 20.46
CA GLY A 22 -11.98 16.17 20.87
C GLY A 22 -10.81 16.26 19.90
N VAL A 23 -10.98 16.86 18.70
CA VAL A 23 -9.90 17.02 17.72
C VAL A 23 -9.25 18.39 17.92
N ASP A 24 -8.15 18.45 18.67
CA ASP A 24 -7.25 19.61 18.66
C ASP A 24 -6.62 19.76 17.26
N ALA A 25 -7.34 20.48 16.39
CA ALA A 25 -6.95 21.00 15.09
C ALA A 25 -6.14 20.03 14.20
N TYR A 26 -6.85 19.18 13.46
CA TYR A 26 -6.30 18.56 12.24
C TYR A 26 -5.79 19.68 11.32
N VAL A 27 -4.47 19.72 11.11
CA VAL A 27 -3.86 20.63 10.15
C VAL A 27 -4.16 20.07 8.77
N GLN A 28 -5.13 20.67 8.09
CA GLN A 28 -5.47 20.32 6.72
C GLN A 28 -4.21 20.44 5.84
N PRO A 29 -3.87 19.40 5.04
CA PRO A 29 -2.75 19.46 4.11
C PRO A 29 -2.93 20.60 3.10
N PRO A 30 -1.85 21.04 2.43
CA PRO A 30 -1.96 22.06 1.40
C PRO A 30 -2.68 21.45 0.18
N THR A 31 -3.61 22.19 -0.40
CA THR A 31 -4.23 21.82 -1.67
C THR A 31 -3.27 22.07 -2.83
N PHE A 32 -3.00 21.06 -3.65
CA PHE A 32 -2.28 21.26 -4.90
C PHE A 32 -3.21 21.92 -5.92
N LEU A 33 -2.76 23.00 -6.56
CA LEU A 33 -3.50 23.62 -7.66
C LEU A 33 -3.54 22.62 -8.84
N GLY A 34 -4.65 21.90 -9.00
CA GLY A 34 -4.81 20.84 -10.01
C GLY A 34 -5.18 19.47 -9.45
N GLN A 35 -5.40 19.34 -8.13
CA GLN A 35 -6.00 18.15 -7.55
C GLN A 35 -7.38 17.89 -8.19
N LEU A 36 -7.60 16.69 -8.70
CA LEU A 36 -8.88 16.34 -9.30
C LEU A 36 -9.94 16.25 -8.19
N PRO A 37 -11.12 16.86 -8.37
CA PRO A 37 -12.23 16.63 -7.45
C PRO A 37 -12.60 15.14 -7.50
N GLN A 38 -12.66 14.52 -6.32
CA GLN A 38 -13.04 13.11 -6.20
C GLN A 38 -14.49 12.95 -6.70
N PRO A 39 -14.77 11.95 -7.55
CA PRO A 39 -16.09 11.80 -8.14
C PRO A 39 -17.15 11.59 -7.04
N ILE A 40 -18.20 12.42 -7.10
CA ILE A 40 -19.31 12.45 -6.13
C ILE A 40 -20.32 11.32 -6.41
N VAL A 41 -20.21 10.63 -7.56
CA VAL A 41 -21.14 9.60 -8.03
C VAL A 41 -20.45 8.24 -8.04
N PRO A 42 -21.08 7.15 -7.54
CA PRO A 42 -20.49 5.82 -7.59
C PRO A 42 -20.39 5.37 -9.05
N TYR A 43 -19.16 5.30 -9.56
CA TYR A 43 -18.86 4.67 -10.83
C TYR A 43 -18.74 3.15 -10.64
N THR A 44 -19.22 2.37 -11.61
CA THR A 44 -19.02 0.91 -11.61
C THR A 44 -18.01 0.54 -12.67
N PHE A 45 -16.93 -0.14 -12.29
CA PHE A 45 -16.11 -0.91 -13.23
C PHE A 45 -16.94 -2.09 -13.72
N ARG A 46 -17.15 -2.20 -15.03
CA ARG A 46 -17.78 -3.37 -15.65
C ARG A 46 -16.76 -4.08 -16.55
N PRO A 47 -16.87 -5.40 -16.72
CA PRO A 47 -15.95 -6.15 -17.57
C PRO A 47 -15.98 -5.65 -19.02
N THR A 48 -14.86 -5.84 -19.69
CA THR A 48 -14.69 -5.41 -21.09
C THR A 48 -14.77 -6.57 -22.07
N LYS A 49 -14.55 -7.80 -21.59
CA LYS A 49 -14.49 -9.01 -22.41
C LYS A 49 -15.06 -10.21 -21.67
N VAL A 50 -15.74 -11.07 -22.41
CA VAL A 50 -16.01 -12.45 -22.00
C VAL A 50 -14.76 -13.26 -22.30
N HIS A 51 -14.15 -13.85 -21.29
CA HIS A 51 -12.93 -14.64 -21.45
C HIS A 51 -13.25 -16.10 -21.77
N LEU A 52 -14.14 -16.71 -20.99
CA LEU A 52 -14.52 -18.11 -21.14
C LEU A 52 -15.95 -18.32 -20.66
N THR A 53 -16.70 -19.19 -21.32
CA THR A 53 -17.99 -19.70 -20.86
C THR A 53 -17.94 -21.22 -20.73
N SER A 54 -18.68 -21.75 -19.76
CA SER A 54 -18.90 -23.18 -19.57
C SER A 54 -20.38 -23.42 -19.28
N GLY A 55 -20.94 -24.52 -19.80
CA GLY A 55 -22.36 -24.81 -19.70
C GLY A 55 -23.21 -24.03 -20.70
N THR A 56 -24.47 -23.75 -20.34
CA THR A 56 -25.45 -23.07 -21.20
C THR A 56 -25.68 -21.65 -20.70
N ILE A 57 -25.18 -20.67 -21.48
CA ILE A 57 -25.35 -19.25 -21.19
C ILE A 57 -25.93 -18.57 -22.43
N ASN A 58 -27.08 -17.92 -22.26
CA ASN A 58 -27.67 -17.08 -23.29
C ASN A 58 -27.10 -15.65 -23.17
N ASN A 59 -26.58 -15.12 -24.28
CA ASN A 59 -26.16 -13.73 -24.43
C ASN A 59 -25.10 -13.26 -23.41
N ALA A 60 -24.02 -14.04 -23.21
CA ALA A 60 -22.94 -13.70 -22.28
C ALA A 60 -22.32 -12.31 -22.53
N ASP A 61 -22.25 -11.88 -23.80
CA ASP A 61 -21.74 -10.55 -24.19
C ASP A 61 -22.58 -9.39 -23.66
N ALA A 62 -23.78 -9.64 -23.11
CA ALA A 62 -24.55 -8.62 -22.40
C ALA A 62 -23.89 -8.14 -21.10
N LEU A 63 -22.96 -8.92 -20.54
CA LEU A 63 -22.28 -8.62 -19.28
C LEU A 63 -21.03 -7.76 -19.45
N VAL A 64 -20.71 -7.33 -20.68
CA VAL A 64 -19.49 -6.57 -20.97
C VAL A 64 -19.79 -5.22 -21.61
N GLN A 65 -18.88 -4.26 -21.47
CA GLN A 65 -18.97 -2.94 -22.09
C GLN A 65 -17.63 -2.50 -22.72
N PRO A 66 -17.62 -1.55 -23.66
CA PRO A 66 -16.41 -1.22 -24.43
C PRO A 66 -15.29 -0.53 -23.65
N SER A 67 -15.60 0.15 -22.54
CA SER A 67 -14.66 1.01 -21.83
C SER A 67 -14.85 0.94 -20.32
N GLY A 68 -13.94 1.58 -19.58
CA GLY A 68 -13.78 1.46 -18.13
C GLY A 68 -14.96 1.98 -17.27
N PRO A 69 -14.69 2.50 -16.07
CA PRO A 69 -15.74 2.80 -15.09
C PRO A 69 -16.76 3.80 -15.65
N SER A 70 -18.04 3.54 -15.45
CA SER A 70 -19.13 4.37 -15.97
C SER A 70 -20.31 4.46 -15.00
N GLU A 71 -21.04 5.57 -15.06
CA GLU A 71 -22.28 5.74 -14.31
C GLU A 71 -23.31 4.67 -14.70
N ARG A 72 -24.21 4.35 -13.77
CA ARG A 72 -25.30 3.40 -14.02
C ARG A 72 -26.50 4.10 -14.67
N THR A 73 -26.36 4.48 -15.93
CA THR A 73 -27.44 5.14 -16.71
C THR A 73 -27.98 4.24 -17.82
N GLY A 74 -29.30 4.14 -17.95
CA GLY A 74 -29.96 3.44 -19.06
C GLY A 74 -30.46 2.04 -18.73
N THR A 75 -30.85 1.30 -19.78
CA THR A 75 -31.28 -0.11 -19.71
C THR A 75 -30.09 -1.03 -19.96
N PHE A 76 -29.91 -2.01 -19.10
CA PHE A 76 -28.86 -3.02 -19.24
C PHE A 76 -29.40 -4.23 -19.98
N SER A 77 -28.62 -4.73 -20.96
CA SER A 77 -28.87 -6.05 -21.55
C SER A 77 -28.62 -7.13 -20.51
N SER A 78 -29.24 -8.29 -20.69
CA SER A 78 -29.11 -9.38 -19.74
C SER A 78 -28.50 -10.63 -20.36
N ALA A 79 -27.76 -11.38 -19.53
CA ALA A 79 -27.31 -12.74 -19.81
C ALA A 79 -28.03 -13.72 -18.89
N THR A 80 -28.38 -14.90 -19.40
CA THR A 80 -29.06 -15.94 -18.61
C THR A 80 -28.17 -17.16 -18.46
N LEU A 81 -27.87 -17.53 -17.23
CA LEU A 81 -27.06 -18.70 -16.86
C LEU A 81 -27.99 -19.83 -16.41
N SER A 82 -27.92 -20.97 -17.09
CA SER A 82 -28.61 -22.19 -16.63
C SER A 82 -27.84 -22.89 -15.50
N PRO A 83 -28.51 -23.75 -14.70
CA PRO A 83 -27.86 -24.49 -13.62
C PRO A 83 -26.57 -25.18 -14.05
N GLY A 84 -25.50 -25.01 -13.24
CA GLY A 84 -24.17 -25.58 -13.52
C GLY A 84 -23.35 -24.84 -14.57
N SER A 85 -23.80 -23.67 -15.06
CA SER A 85 -23.06 -22.85 -16.03
C SER A 85 -22.16 -21.83 -15.33
N SER A 86 -21.09 -21.40 -16.01
CA SER A 86 -20.18 -20.38 -15.50
C SER A 86 -19.58 -19.50 -16.59
N VAL A 87 -19.22 -18.26 -16.22
CA VAL A 87 -18.57 -17.29 -17.11
C VAL A 87 -17.41 -16.61 -16.40
N ILE A 88 -16.27 -16.52 -17.10
CA ILE A 88 -15.12 -15.70 -16.70
C ILE A 88 -15.17 -14.40 -17.49
N LEU A 89 -15.14 -13.28 -16.78
CA LEU A 89 -15.15 -11.93 -17.34
C LEU A 89 -13.82 -11.23 -17.05
N ASP A 90 -13.31 -10.47 -18.02
CA ASP A 90 -12.02 -9.76 -17.97
C ASP A 90 -12.24 -8.24 -18.05
N PHE A 91 -11.70 -7.51 -17.07
CA PHE A 91 -11.76 -6.05 -17.00
C PHE A 91 -10.70 -5.35 -17.87
N SER A 92 -9.79 -6.12 -18.49
CA SER A 92 -8.62 -5.67 -19.26
C SER A 92 -7.57 -4.87 -18.47
N LEU A 93 -7.87 -4.49 -17.24
CA LEU A 93 -6.97 -3.85 -16.27
C LEU A 93 -7.34 -4.29 -14.85
N ASP A 94 -6.43 -4.11 -13.91
CA ASP A 94 -6.70 -4.33 -12.49
C ASP A 94 -7.67 -3.27 -11.95
N VAL A 95 -8.75 -3.69 -11.28
CA VAL A 95 -9.82 -2.84 -10.73
C VAL A 95 -10.09 -3.18 -9.27
N GLY A 96 -10.67 -2.23 -8.54
CA GLY A 96 -10.94 -2.37 -7.10
C GLY A 96 -12.26 -1.73 -6.73
N GLY A 97 -12.98 -2.33 -5.78
CA GLY A 97 -14.29 -1.85 -5.36
C GLY A 97 -15.14 -2.90 -4.68
N TYR A 98 -16.41 -2.55 -4.46
CA TYR A 98 -17.41 -3.47 -3.91
C TYR A 98 -18.03 -4.30 -5.04
N PRO A 99 -18.04 -5.63 -4.95
CA PRO A 99 -18.69 -6.48 -5.94
C PRO A 99 -20.15 -6.08 -6.17
N VAL A 100 -20.59 -6.06 -7.43
CA VAL A 100 -21.98 -5.76 -7.82
C VAL A 100 -22.49 -6.85 -8.75
N LEU A 101 -23.65 -7.40 -8.43
CA LEU A 101 -24.43 -8.28 -9.31
C LEU A 101 -25.88 -7.78 -9.35
N ASP A 102 -26.41 -7.50 -10.54
CA ASP A 102 -27.81 -7.12 -10.71
C ASP A 102 -28.62 -8.27 -11.30
N PHE A 103 -29.52 -8.84 -10.50
CA PHE A 103 -30.35 -9.97 -10.87
C PHE A 103 -31.70 -9.49 -11.41
N ALA A 104 -32.08 -9.97 -12.59
CA ALA A 104 -33.46 -9.82 -13.05
C ALA A 104 -34.39 -10.75 -12.24
N PRO A 105 -35.70 -10.43 -12.16
CA PRO A 105 -36.67 -11.30 -11.49
C PRO A 105 -36.65 -12.72 -12.08
N ILE A 106 -36.72 -13.72 -11.20
CA ILE A 106 -36.87 -15.12 -11.63
C ILE A 106 -38.28 -15.30 -12.15
N THR A 107 -38.43 -15.58 -13.45
CA THR A 107 -39.72 -15.68 -14.13
C THR A 107 -40.37 -17.07 -14.04
N SER A 108 -39.71 -18.04 -13.40
CA SER A 108 -40.21 -19.40 -13.25
C SER A 108 -41.15 -19.59 -12.06
N ALA A 109 -41.93 -20.68 -12.08
CA ALA A 109 -43.01 -20.96 -11.14
C ALA A 109 -42.56 -20.95 -9.66
N SER A 110 -43.46 -20.53 -8.77
CA SER A 110 -43.23 -20.42 -7.32
C SER A 110 -42.54 -21.66 -6.73
N GLY A 111 -41.40 -21.48 -6.06
CA GLY A 111 -40.68 -22.54 -5.34
C GLY A 111 -39.34 -22.95 -5.93
N GLN A 112 -38.87 -22.32 -7.01
CA GLN A 112 -37.51 -22.51 -7.51
C GLN A 112 -36.51 -21.59 -6.79
N ASP A 113 -35.34 -22.13 -6.47
CA ASP A 113 -34.20 -21.43 -5.91
C ASP A 113 -33.05 -21.39 -6.93
N ALA A 114 -32.12 -20.47 -6.71
CA ALA A 114 -30.83 -20.44 -7.38
C ALA A 114 -29.79 -19.80 -6.46
N THR A 115 -28.55 -20.24 -6.59
CA THR A 115 -27.42 -19.69 -5.86
C THR A 115 -26.27 -19.44 -6.84
N ILE A 116 -25.74 -18.23 -6.80
CA ILE A 116 -24.56 -17.83 -7.57
C ILE A 116 -23.36 -17.75 -6.64
N ARG A 117 -22.18 -18.11 -7.14
CA ARG A 117 -20.90 -17.75 -6.52
C ARG A 117 -20.14 -16.83 -7.45
N TYR A 118 -19.57 -15.76 -6.92
CA TYR A 118 -18.50 -15.07 -7.61
C TYR A 118 -17.15 -15.51 -7.04
N THR A 119 -16.11 -15.54 -7.87
CA THR A 119 -14.70 -15.73 -7.47
C THR A 119 -13.84 -14.71 -8.23
N VAL A 120 -12.85 -14.10 -7.59
CA VAL A 120 -12.01 -13.05 -8.20
C VAL A 120 -10.53 -13.34 -8.11
N SER A 121 -9.77 -12.78 -9.06
CA SER A 121 -8.31 -12.77 -9.01
C SER A 121 -7.71 -11.57 -9.75
N GLU A 122 -6.50 -11.18 -9.35
CA GLU A 122 -5.68 -10.24 -10.12
C GLU A 122 -5.23 -10.89 -11.44
N SER A 123 -4.79 -12.15 -11.44
CA SER A 123 -4.37 -12.88 -12.66
C SER A 123 -5.27 -14.07 -12.98
N LEU A 124 -5.40 -14.36 -14.28
CA LEU A 124 -6.15 -15.53 -14.74
C LEU A 124 -5.54 -16.84 -14.22
N ALA A 125 -4.21 -16.92 -14.16
CA ALA A 125 -3.48 -18.10 -13.68
C ALA A 125 -3.77 -18.44 -12.21
N ALA A 126 -4.24 -17.47 -11.41
CA ALA A 126 -4.62 -17.66 -10.03
C ALA A 126 -6.14 -17.66 -9.80
N LEU A 127 -6.96 -17.71 -10.86
CA LEU A 127 -8.42 -17.76 -10.72
C LEU A 127 -8.90 -19.18 -10.42
N THR A 128 -8.68 -19.64 -9.17
CA THR A 128 -9.15 -20.95 -8.71
C THR A 128 -10.60 -20.87 -8.24
N PRO A 129 -11.56 -21.63 -8.78
CA PRO A 129 -12.96 -21.57 -8.34
C PRO A 129 -13.11 -21.77 -6.82
N ALA A 130 -13.94 -20.95 -6.17
CA ALA A 130 -14.15 -20.95 -4.71
C ALA A 130 -12.93 -20.58 -3.85
N GLU A 131 -11.80 -20.20 -4.45
CA GLU A 131 -10.59 -19.82 -3.71
C GLU A 131 -10.07 -18.45 -4.16
N GLY A 132 -10.15 -18.16 -5.46
CA GLY A 132 -9.54 -17.01 -6.10
C GLY A 132 -8.02 -17.05 -5.97
N ASP A 133 -7.40 -15.87 -5.94
CA ASP A 133 -5.96 -15.71 -5.76
C ASP A 133 -5.53 -15.56 -4.28
N GLY A 134 -6.17 -16.37 -3.43
CA GLY A 134 -5.85 -16.63 -2.02
C GLY A 134 -6.39 -15.61 -1.00
N PHE A 135 -5.76 -15.51 0.17
CA PHE A 135 -6.29 -14.74 1.31
C PHE A 135 -5.48 -13.45 1.54
N PRO A 136 -6.12 -12.28 1.69
CA PRO A 136 -5.44 -11.09 2.21
C PRO A 136 -5.05 -11.31 3.67
N PHE A 137 -4.02 -10.59 4.11
CA PHE A 137 -3.51 -10.64 5.48
C PHE A 137 -4.63 -10.33 6.50
N LYS A 138 -4.49 -10.76 7.76
CA LYS A 138 -5.56 -10.67 8.77
C LYS A 138 -5.62 -9.29 9.43
N GLY A 139 -6.81 -8.69 9.54
CA GLY A 139 -7.03 -7.47 10.33
C GLY A 139 -7.49 -6.22 9.57
N PHE A 140 -7.70 -6.30 8.25
CA PHE A 140 -7.75 -5.10 7.39
C PHE A 140 -9.12 -4.82 6.77
N ALA A 141 -9.28 -3.58 6.30
CA ALA A 141 -10.44 -3.06 5.59
C ALA A 141 -10.53 -3.67 4.18
N GLY A 142 -10.97 -4.93 4.10
CA GLY A 142 -11.04 -5.74 2.88
C GLY A 142 -11.92 -6.97 3.05
N ALA A 143 -12.30 -7.59 1.94
CA ALA A 143 -12.87 -8.94 1.94
C ALA A 143 -11.83 -9.94 2.45
N ARG A 144 -12.20 -10.85 3.35
CA ARG A 144 -11.31 -11.95 3.78
C ARG A 144 -11.16 -13.02 2.71
N PHE A 145 -12.20 -13.19 1.89
CA PHE A 145 -12.30 -14.23 0.89
C PHE A 145 -12.36 -13.58 -0.49
N ARG A 146 -11.80 -14.28 -1.49
CA ARG A 146 -11.84 -13.86 -2.90
C ARG A 146 -13.02 -14.48 -3.63
N HIS A 147 -14.07 -14.80 -2.90
CA HIS A 147 -15.34 -15.33 -3.38
C HIS A 147 -16.44 -15.06 -2.35
N GLU A 148 -17.69 -15.03 -2.78
CA GLU A 148 -18.87 -15.12 -1.90
C GLU A 148 -20.00 -15.90 -2.58
N ILE A 149 -20.85 -16.52 -1.77
CA ILE A 149 -22.06 -17.22 -2.19
C ILE A 149 -23.28 -16.30 -2.02
N ILE A 150 -24.07 -16.17 -3.08
CA ILE A 150 -25.21 -15.26 -3.18
C ILE A 150 -26.47 -16.05 -3.53
N PRO A 151 -27.40 -16.24 -2.57
CA PRO A 151 -28.74 -16.73 -2.87
C PRO A 151 -29.49 -15.71 -3.72
N VAL A 152 -30.04 -16.13 -4.86
CA VAL A 152 -30.77 -15.22 -5.76
C VAL A 152 -32.19 -15.03 -5.23
N THR A 153 -32.59 -13.78 -4.99
CA THR A 153 -33.96 -13.48 -4.54
C THR A 153 -34.95 -13.58 -5.70
N PRO A 154 -36.14 -14.17 -5.51
CA PRO A 154 -37.12 -14.33 -6.61
C PRO A 154 -37.54 -13.03 -7.30
N GLY A 155 -37.58 -11.92 -6.54
CA GLY A 155 -37.95 -10.61 -7.05
C GLY A 155 -36.89 -9.93 -7.92
N GLY A 156 -35.67 -10.48 -7.97
CA GLY A 156 -34.50 -9.81 -8.53
C GLY A 156 -34.04 -8.67 -7.62
N GLU A 157 -32.73 -8.46 -7.53
CA GLU A 157 -32.14 -7.36 -6.79
C GLU A 157 -30.76 -7.00 -7.34
N ARG A 158 -30.39 -5.72 -7.19
CA ARG A 158 -29.00 -5.32 -7.32
C ARG A 158 -28.29 -5.58 -6.00
N TRP A 159 -27.60 -6.72 -5.96
CA TRP A 159 -26.77 -7.12 -4.83
C TRP A 159 -25.46 -6.34 -4.84
N LEU A 160 -25.10 -5.79 -3.68
CA LEU A 160 -23.85 -5.08 -3.44
C LEU A 160 -23.09 -5.81 -2.32
N GLY A 161 -21.87 -6.23 -2.62
CA GLY A 161 -20.97 -6.84 -1.65
C GLY A 161 -20.66 -5.88 -0.52
N THR A 162 -20.61 -6.40 0.71
CA THR A 162 -20.38 -5.56 1.89
C THR A 162 -18.89 -5.28 2.10
N ALA A 163 -18.00 -6.01 1.43
CA ALA A 163 -16.55 -5.94 1.54
C ALA A 163 -15.92 -5.46 0.24
N ILE A 164 -14.89 -4.64 0.36
CA ILE A 164 -14.09 -4.21 -0.78
C ILE A 164 -13.20 -5.38 -1.25
N GLN A 165 -13.28 -5.68 -2.54
CA GLN A 165 -12.27 -6.45 -3.26
C GLN A 165 -11.30 -5.43 -3.88
N GLY A 166 -10.10 -5.35 -3.31
CA GLY A 166 -9.25 -4.18 -3.50
C GLY A 166 -8.47 -4.13 -4.81
N GLY A 167 -8.16 -5.29 -5.40
CA GLY A 167 -7.50 -5.43 -6.71
C GLY A 167 -7.88 -6.77 -7.34
N GLN A 168 -8.46 -6.74 -8.53
CA GLN A 168 -8.82 -7.88 -9.36
C GLN A 168 -8.95 -7.45 -10.84
N ARG A 169 -8.55 -8.33 -11.76
CA ARG A 169 -8.81 -8.16 -13.20
C ARG A 169 -9.83 -9.17 -13.73
N PHE A 170 -9.99 -10.31 -13.06
CA PHE A 170 -10.89 -11.37 -13.49
C PHE A 170 -11.94 -11.65 -12.44
N ILE A 171 -13.17 -11.92 -12.91
CA ILE A 171 -14.27 -12.43 -12.10
C ILE A 171 -14.87 -13.66 -12.78
N LEU A 172 -14.97 -14.74 -12.02
CA LEU A 172 -15.69 -15.96 -12.37
C LEU A 172 -17.06 -15.93 -11.69
N ILE A 173 -18.13 -16.07 -12.47
CA ILE A 173 -19.51 -16.20 -11.99
C ILE A 173 -19.98 -17.63 -12.25
N GLU A 174 -20.46 -18.31 -11.22
CA GLU A 174 -20.90 -19.71 -11.28
C GLU A 174 -22.32 -19.85 -10.76
N HIS A 175 -23.17 -20.57 -11.50
CA HIS A 175 -24.43 -21.09 -10.98
C HIS A 175 -24.19 -22.43 -10.27
N ILE A 176 -24.15 -22.39 -8.94
CA ILE A 176 -23.64 -23.50 -8.12
C ILE A 176 -24.74 -24.41 -7.56
N SER A 177 -25.98 -23.94 -7.48
CA SER A 177 -27.09 -24.69 -6.89
C SER A 177 -28.45 -24.10 -7.29
N GLY A 178 -29.48 -24.93 -7.21
CA GLY A 178 -30.86 -24.60 -7.54
C GLY A 178 -31.26 -24.96 -8.97
N THR A 179 -32.53 -24.78 -9.29
CA THR A 179 -33.13 -25.23 -10.56
C THR A 179 -33.59 -24.11 -11.47
N ALA A 180 -33.67 -22.87 -10.98
CA ALA A 180 -34.01 -21.72 -11.80
C ALA A 180 -32.83 -21.27 -12.66
N ASP A 181 -33.11 -20.86 -13.90
CA ASP A 181 -32.18 -20.04 -14.67
C ASP A 181 -31.97 -18.69 -13.96
N VAL A 182 -30.74 -18.19 -13.95
CA VAL A 182 -30.40 -16.90 -13.35
C VAL A 182 -30.11 -15.89 -14.45
N THR A 183 -30.85 -14.78 -14.45
CA THR A 183 -30.62 -13.69 -15.41
C THR A 183 -29.90 -12.53 -14.73
N LEU A 184 -28.74 -12.15 -15.25
CA LEU A 184 -27.89 -11.06 -14.77
C LEU A 184 -27.96 -9.89 -15.74
N ASN A 185 -28.22 -8.68 -15.22
CA ASN A 185 -28.20 -7.41 -15.95
C ASN A 185 -26.85 -6.69 -15.80
N GLU A 186 -26.12 -6.94 -14.72
CA GLU A 186 -24.86 -6.26 -14.41
C GLU A 186 -23.97 -7.19 -13.59
N VAL A 187 -22.68 -7.21 -13.92
CA VAL A 187 -21.60 -7.74 -13.07
C VAL A 187 -20.50 -6.69 -13.06
N GLY A 188 -19.94 -6.37 -11.90
CA GLY A 188 -18.91 -5.34 -11.81
C GLY A 188 -18.40 -5.07 -10.41
N PHE A 189 -17.71 -3.94 -10.26
CA PHE A 189 -17.26 -3.41 -8.98
C PHE A 189 -17.62 -1.93 -8.86
N GLU A 190 -18.40 -1.58 -7.85
CA GLU A 190 -18.62 -0.19 -7.48
C GLU A 190 -17.32 0.38 -6.91
N ALA A 191 -16.74 1.36 -7.58
CA ALA A 191 -15.40 1.85 -7.32
C ALA A 191 -15.27 2.40 -5.90
N ALA A 192 -14.19 2.03 -5.21
CA ALA A 192 -13.83 2.56 -3.90
C ALA A 192 -12.51 3.38 -3.93
N THR A 193 -11.96 3.54 -5.13
CA THR A 193 -10.69 4.20 -5.45
C THR A 193 -10.90 5.14 -6.64
N ASP A 194 -9.91 5.97 -6.95
CA ASP A 194 -10.00 6.91 -8.07
C ASP A 194 -10.15 6.16 -9.41
N VAL A 195 -11.07 6.66 -10.24
CA VAL A 195 -11.49 6.10 -11.52
C VAL A 195 -11.02 6.93 -12.72
N THR A 196 -10.27 8.00 -12.47
CA THR A 196 -9.76 8.89 -13.51
C THR A 196 -8.93 8.09 -14.52
N PRO A 197 -9.21 8.17 -15.84
CA PRO A 197 -8.37 7.54 -16.85
C PRO A 197 -6.91 8.00 -16.73
N ILE A 198 -5.94 7.09 -16.94
CA ILE A 198 -4.51 7.37 -16.71
C ILE A 198 -4.01 8.57 -17.52
N GLU A 199 -4.50 8.75 -18.75
CA GLU A 199 -4.21 9.88 -19.63
C GLU A 199 -4.69 11.25 -19.08
N ASN A 200 -5.66 11.22 -18.17
CA ASN A 200 -6.29 12.39 -17.56
C ASN A 200 -5.78 12.68 -16.15
N LEU A 201 -4.86 11.85 -15.61
CA LEU A 201 -4.24 12.11 -14.30
C LEU A 201 -3.49 13.45 -14.27
N PRO A 202 -3.29 14.09 -13.10
CA PRO A 202 -2.56 15.35 -13.01
C PRO A 202 -1.14 15.30 -13.59
N GLY A 203 -0.45 14.18 -13.43
CA GLY A 203 0.84 13.89 -14.05
C GLY A 203 0.75 13.08 -15.34
N SER A 204 1.74 13.21 -16.22
CA SER A 204 1.87 12.37 -17.41
C SER A 204 3.32 12.26 -17.88
N PHE A 205 3.64 11.16 -18.56
CA PHE A 205 4.92 10.95 -19.24
C PHE A 205 4.69 10.19 -20.56
N ASN A 206 5.42 10.60 -21.59
CA ASN A 206 5.49 9.93 -22.88
C ASN A 206 6.88 10.14 -23.50
N SER A 207 7.39 9.14 -24.20
CA SER A 207 8.72 9.14 -24.81
C SER A 207 8.72 8.41 -26.14
N SER A 208 9.88 8.42 -26.80
CA SER A 208 10.13 7.63 -28.01
C SER A 208 10.13 6.12 -27.79
N ASP A 209 9.98 5.66 -26.55
CA ASP A 209 9.98 4.25 -26.18
C ASP A 209 8.64 3.84 -25.55
N GLU A 210 7.88 3.04 -26.29
CA GLU A 210 6.55 2.58 -25.86
C GLU A 210 6.58 1.66 -24.63
N TYR A 211 7.67 0.92 -24.41
CA TYR A 211 7.82 0.09 -23.23
C TYR A 211 7.92 0.97 -21.97
N LEU A 212 8.73 2.04 -22.01
CA LEU A 212 8.82 2.98 -20.89
C LEU A 212 7.52 3.75 -20.67
N ASN A 213 6.78 4.06 -21.75
CA ASN A 213 5.46 4.68 -21.66
C ASN A 213 4.45 3.77 -20.94
N ALA A 214 4.41 2.48 -21.30
CA ALA A 214 3.56 1.48 -20.64
C ALA A 214 3.96 1.28 -19.17
N LEU A 215 5.27 1.20 -18.89
CA LEU A 215 5.78 1.05 -17.52
C LEU A 215 5.41 2.23 -16.62
N TRP A 216 5.49 3.45 -17.15
CA TRP A 216 5.05 4.64 -16.40
C TRP A 216 3.56 4.56 -16.04
N LYS A 217 2.71 4.13 -16.99
CA LYS A 217 1.26 4.00 -16.80
C LYS A 217 0.92 2.93 -15.77
N ALA A 218 1.58 1.77 -15.82
CA ALA A 218 1.38 0.69 -14.86
C ALA A 218 1.64 1.14 -13.41
N GLY A 219 2.75 1.86 -13.17
CA GLY A 219 3.03 2.38 -11.82
C GLY A 219 2.05 3.48 -11.38
N ALA A 220 1.57 4.33 -12.29
CA ALA A 220 0.51 5.30 -12.00
C ALA A 220 -0.82 4.60 -11.65
N ARG A 221 -1.18 3.54 -12.37
CA ARG A 221 -2.37 2.73 -12.08
C ARG A 221 -2.25 2.01 -10.74
N THR A 222 -1.08 1.44 -10.43
CA THR A 222 -0.83 0.77 -9.15
C THR A 222 -1.12 1.69 -7.97
N VAL A 223 -0.59 2.92 -7.95
CA VAL A 223 -0.85 3.84 -6.82
C VAL A 223 -2.27 4.40 -6.84
N GLN A 224 -2.88 4.61 -8.01
CA GLN A 224 -4.29 5.00 -8.10
C GLN A 224 -5.21 3.96 -7.47
N LEU A 225 -4.94 2.67 -7.70
CA LEU A 225 -5.69 1.56 -7.12
C LEU A 225 -5.34 1.32 -5.64
N GLY A 226 -4.11 1.61 -5.24
CA GLY A 226 -3.61 1.46 -3.88
C GLY A 226 -3.96 2.60 -2.93
N CYS A 227 -4.51 3.72 -3.41
CA CYS A 227 -4.91 4.87 -2.59
C CYS A 227 -6.43 4.99 -2.48
N ALA A 228 -6.90 5.47 -1.33
CA ALA A 228 -8.31 5.63 -1.03
C ALA A 228 -8.59 7.00 -0.41
N SER A 229 -9.65 7.64 -0.89
CA SER A 229 -10.17 8.90 -0.38
C SER A 229 -10.72 8.77 1.04
N LYS A 230 -10.65 9.85 1.81
CA LYS A 230 -11.22 9.91 3.17
C LYS A 230 -12.69 9.45 3.19
N GLY A 231 -13.01 8.52 4.09
CA GLY A 231 -14.37 8.04 4.32
C GLY A 231 -14.93 7.13 3.22
N SER A 232 -14.11 6.68 2.26
CA SER A 232 -14.58 5.81 1.17
C SER A 232 -14.86 4.37 1.60
N PHE A 233 -14.38 3.94 2.78
CA PHE A 233 -14.62 2.59 3.27
C PHE A 233 -15.91 2.47 4.07
N THR A 234 -16.67 1.45 3.74
CA THR A 234 -17.76 0.94 4.58
C THR A 234 -17.14 0.28 5.80
N PRO A 235 -17.61 0.59 7.02
CA PRO A 235 -17.17 -0.10 8.22
C PRO A 235 -17.27 -1.62 8.07
N ALA A 236 -16.24 -2.34 8.53
CA ALA A 236 -16.24 -3.80 8.48
C ALA A 236 -17.32 -4.39 9.41
N TRP A 237 -17.69 -3.65 10.45
CA TRP A 237 -18.72 -4.00 11.43
C TRP A 237 -19.86 -2.99 11.38
N GLN A 238 -21.11 -3.45 11.51
CA GLN A 238 -22.29 -2.58 11.53
C GLN A 238 -22.91 -2.58 12.93
N VAL A 239 -22.81 -1.45 13.62
CA VAL A 239 -23.30 -1.33 15.00
C VAL A 239 -24.78 -0.98 15.03
N SER A 240 -25.53 -1.60 15.94
CA SER A 240 -26.94 -1.29 16.17
C SER A 240 -27.31 -1.40 17.66
N ALA A 241 -28.54 -1.00 18.01
CA ALA A 241 -29.06 -1.12 19.37
C ALA A 241 -29.18 -2.58 19.86
N ILE A 242 -29.26 -3.55 18.96
CA ILE A 242 -29.37 -4.98 19.31
C ILE A 242 -28.01 -5.71 19.38
N GLY A 243 -26.93 -5.03 18.99
CA GLY A 243 -25.57 -5.57 18.90
C GLY A 243 -24.86 -5.15 17.61
N THR A 244 -23.62 -5.59 17.44
CA THR A 244 -22.80 -5.36 16.24
C THR A 244 -22.93 -6.54 15.29
N LEU A 245 -23.40 -6.28 14.07
CA LEU A 245 -23.41 -7.23 12.97
C LEU A 245 -22.00 -7.36 12.38
N ILE A 246 -21.53 -8.61 12.28
CA ILE A 246 -20.28 -9.00 11.65
C ILE A 246 -20.61 -10.05 10.59
N GLN A 247 -20.20 -9.81 9.36
CA GLN A 247 -20.36 -10.73 8.23
C GLN A 247 -18.99 -11.33 7.87
N SER A 248 -18.90 -12.18 6.83
CA SER A 248 -17.68 -12.84 6.36
C SER A 248 -16.52 -11.88 6.10
N LYS A 249 -15.78 -11.55 7.15
CA LYS A 249 -14.77 -10.48 7.19
C LYS A 249 -13.51 -10.97 7.87
N ASN A 250 -12.44 -10.18 7.71
CA ASN A 250 -11.21 -10.38 8.44
C ASN A 250 -11.43 -10.33 9.95
N VAL A 251 -10.59 -11.05 10.69
CA VAL A 251 -10.60 -10.98 12.16
C VAL A 251 -10.25 -9.57 12.58
N ALA A 252 -11.15 -8.92 13.33
CA ALA A 252 -10.87 -7.62 13.90
C ALA A 252 -10.14 -7.80 15.23
N VAL A 253 -9.00 -7.15 15.37
CA VAL A 253 -8.14 -7.25 16.56
C VAL A 253 -8.34 -6.02 17.43
N HIS A 254 -8.49 -6.24 18.73
CA HIS A 254 -8.58 -5.16 19.70
C HIS A 254 -7.24 -4.44 19.82
N ALA A 255 -7.23 -3.13 19.60
CA ALA A 255 -6.02 -2.33 19.43
C ALA A 255 -5.06 -2.33 20.64
N LYS A 256 -5.57 -2.61 21.85
CA LYS A 256 -4.80 -2.60 23.10
C LYS A 256 -4.57 -3.99 23.70
N SER A 257 -4.83 -5.04 22.92
CA SER A 257 -4.78 -6.43 23.39
C SER A 257 -3.43 -7.12 23.23
N GLY A 258 -2.44 -6.46 22.64
CA GLY A 258 -1.13 -7.06 22.33
C GLY A 258 -0.41 -7.67 23.54
N SER A 259 -0.53 -7.04 24.71
CA SER A 259 0.07 -7.54 25.96
C SER A 259 -0.84 -8.44 26.79
N TRP A 260 -2.05 -8.75 26.33
CA TRP A 260 -2.96 -9.58 27.12
C TRP A 260 -2.43 -11.02 27.12
N GLY A 261 -2.14 -11.56 28.30
CA GLY A 261 -1.74 -12.94 28.51
C GLY A 261 -2.95 -13.83 28.80
N GLU A 262 -2.96 -14.40 30.01
CA GLU A 262 -4.09 -15.13 30.57
C GLU A 262 -5.26 -14.18 30.88
N ILE A 263 -6.44 -14.50 30.33
CA ILE A 263 -7.65 -13.68 30.48
C ILE A 263 -8.89 -14.57 30.54
N ASP A 264 -9.96 -14.02 31.11
CA ASP A 264 -11.33 -14.46 30.87
C ASP A 264 -12.02 -13.46 29.97
N PHE A 265 -12.78 -13.93 28.97
CA PHE A 265 -13.63 -13.06 28.19
C PHE A 265 -15.00 -13.69 27.91
N SER A 266 -16.02 -12.85 27.86
CA SER A 266 -17.40 -13.27 27.59
C SER A 266 -18.12 -12.30 26.67
N LEU A 267 -19.06 -12.81 25.88
CA LEU A 267 -19.93 -12.04 25.00
C LEU A 267 -21.22 -12.82 24.70
N SER A 268 -22.29 -12.13 24.31
CA SER A 268 -23.48 -12.76 23.75
C SER A 268 -23.38 -12.83 22.23
N LEU A 269 -23.64 -14.00 21.65
CA LEU A 269 -23.59 -14.30 20.21
C LEU A 269 -24.98 -14.65 19.67
N TYR A 270 -25.32 -14.15 18.49
CA TYR A 270 -26.49 -14.55 17.72
C TYR A 270 -26.05 -14.92 16.30
N ILE A 271 -26.27 -16.15 15.86
CA ILE A 271 -25.92 -16.59 14.50
C ILE A 271 -27.12 -16.37 13.58
N ILE A 272 -26.96 -15.53 12.55
CA ILE A 272 -27.99 -15.25 11.55
C ILE A 272 -27.98 -16.32 10.46
N SER A 273 -26.80 -16.53 9.87
CA SER A 273 -26.59 -17.45 8.75
C SER A 273 -25.16 -17.98 8.78
N GLY A 274 -24.92 -19.14 8.15
CA GLY A 274 -23.64 -19.83 8.19
C GLY A 274 -23.40 -20.58 9.50
N SER A 275 -22.16 -20.95 9.75
CA SER A 275 -21.81 -21.97 10.74
C SER A 275 -20.61 -21.66 11.61
N ILE A 276 -19.88 -20.56 11.41
CA ILE A 276 -18.55 -20.40 12.02
C ILE A 276 -18.41 -19.05 12.76
N PHE A 277 -18.12 -19.10 14.06
CA PHE A 277 -17.60 -17.96 14.82
C PHE A 277 -16.11 -18.16 15.11
N THR A 278 -15.29 -17.17 14.77
CA THR A 278 -13.83 -17.23 14.91
C THR A 278 -13.36 -16.31 16.03
N VAL A 279 -12.48 -16.81 16.89
CA VAL A 279 -11.73 -16.05 17.88
C VAL A 279 -10.23 -16.19 17.60
N VAL A 280 -9.51 -15.08 17.71
CA VAL A 280 -8.04 -15.04 17.70
C VAL A 280 -7.57 -14.62 19.09
N LYS A 281 -6.62 -15.37 19.66
CA LYS A 281 -5.93 -14.98 20.89
C LYS A 281 -4.50 -15.50 20.91
N GLY A 282 -3.49 -14.65 20.76
CA GLY A 282 -2.09 -15.05 20.69
C GLY A 282 -1.40 -14.44 19.47
N SER A 283 -0.82 -15.24 18.58
CA SER A 283 -0.18 -14.70 17.36
C SER A 283 -1.19 -14.11 16.37
N GLN A 284 -0.84 -12.94 15.82
CA GLN A 284 -1.62 -12.25 14.78
C GLN A 284 -1.36 -12.80 13.36
N PHE A 285 -0.23 -13.47 13.12
CA PHE A 285 0.28 -13.67 11.77
C PHE A 285 0.04 -15.06 11.17
N ALA A 286 -0.47 -14.99 9.94
CA ALA A 286 -0.69 -16.05 8.96
C ALA A 286 -1.61 -17.22 9.38
N PRO A 287 -2.33 -17.86 8.43
CA PRO A 287 -3.01 -19.14 8.62
C PRO A 287 -2.03 -20.32 8.51
N ASP A 288 -0.86 -20.22 9.13
CA ASP A 288 0.14 -21.30 9.16
C ASP A 288 -0.05 -22.20 10.41
N PRO A 289 0.49 -23.43 10.40
CA PRO A 289 0.49 -24.30 11.57
C PRO A 289 1.08 -23.57 12.79
N GLY A 290 0.28 -23.39 13.85
CA GLY A 290 0.64 -22.56 15.00
C GLY A 290 -0.26 -21.34 15.21
N ALA A 291 -1.16 -21.02 14.26
CA ALA A 291 -2.13 -19.95 14.43
C ALA A 291 -2.98 -20.15 15.70
N SER A 292 -3.06 -19.12 16.54
CA SER A 292 -3.91 -19.12 17.74
C SER A 292 -5.35 -18.73 17.41
N GLU A 293 -5.91 -19.37 16.37
CA GLU A 293 -7.31 -19.23 15.96
C GLU A 293 -8.15 -20.39 16.49
N PHE A 294 -9.32 -20.02 16.99
CA PHE A 294 -10.29 -20.93 17.57
C PHE A 294 -11.64 -20.73 16.90
N PHE A 295 -12.35 -21.83 16.66
CA PHE A 295 -13.61 -21.84 15.94
C PHE A 295 -14.69 -22.49 16.81
N LEU A 296 -15.84 -21.83 16.87
CA LEU A 296 -17.10 -22.49 17.18
C LEU A 296 -17.81 -22.77 15.85
N ILE A 297 -17.94 -24.04 15.51
CA ILE A 297 -18.52 -24.50 14.25
C ILE A 297 -19.86 -25.19 14.53
N LEU A 298 -20.88 -24.90 13.73
CA LEU A 298 -22.20 -25.55 13.76
C LEU A 298 -22.49 -26.17 12.40
N GLY A 299 -22.36 -27.49 12.27
CA GLY A 299 -22.67 -28.20 11.03
C GLY A 299 -24.17 -28.27 10.73
N ASP A 300 -24.50 -28.60 9.48
CA ASP A 300 -25.88 -28.64 8.96
C ASP A 300 -26.80 -29.64 9.68
N SER A 301 -26.23 -30.65 10.34
CA SER A 301 -26.95 -31.63 11.15
C SER A 301 -27.27 -31.14 12.57
N GLY A 302 -26.87 -29.92 12.93
CA GLY A 302 -26.96 -29.38 14.29
C GLY A 302 -25.87 -29.91 15.24
N ALA A 303 -24.96 -30.75 14.75
CA ALA A 303 -23.73 -31.11 15.46
C ALA A 303 -22.71 -29.97 15.32
N GLY A 304 -22.02 -29.61 16.39
CA GLY A 304 -21.03 -28.55 16.35
C GLY A 304 -19.71 -28.95 17.01
N THR A 305 -18.68 -28.13 16.83
CA THR A 305 -17.37 -28.32 17.47
C THR A 305 -16.81 -27.01 18.01
N PHE A 306 -15.98 -27.12 19.04
CA PHE A 306 -15.00 -26.11 19.43
C PHE A 306 -13.61 -26.62 19.06
N SER A 307 -12.94 -25.94 18.14
CA SER A 307 -11.68 -26.42 17.56
C SER A 307 -10.64 -25.33 17.43
N ARG A 308 -9.37 -25.74 17.36
CA ARG A 308 -8.24 -24.89 16.98
C ARG A 308 -7.87 -25.13 15.52
N TYR A 309 -7.43 -24.09 14.82
CA TYR A 309 -6.90 -24.22 13.45
C TYR A 309 -5.79 -25.28 13.37
N SER A 310 -6.01 -26.30 12.54
CA SER A 310 -5.11 -27.45 12.38
C SER A 310 -4.70 -28.11 13.71
N GLY A 311 -5.56 -28.06 14.73
CA GLY A 311 -5.26 -28.51 16.09
C GLY A 311 -6.39 -29.34 16.71
N ALA A 312 -6.41 -29.40 18.04
CA ALA A 312 -7.41 -30.14 18.81
C ALA A 312 -8.85 -29.64 18.59
N SER A 313 -9.82 -30.54 18.74
CA SER A 313 -11.25 -30.27 18.60
C SER A 313 -12.05 -31.02 19.67
N VAL A 314 -13.14 -30.44 20.13
CA VAL A 314 -14.12 -31.04 21.04
C VAL A 314 -15.53 -30.85 20.49
N ASP A 315 -16.36 -31.88 20.57
CA ASP A 315 -17.73 -31.83 20.10
C ASP A 315 -18.62 -31.00 21.05
N LEU A 316 -19.52 -30.21 20.45
CA LEU A 316 -20.57 -29.50 21.15
C LEU A 316 -21.71 -30.49 21.48
N PRO A 317 -22.27 -30.45 22.71
CA PRO A 317 -23.51 -31.15 23.00
C PRO A 317 -24.62 -30.71 22.04
N SER A 318 -25.51 -31.64 21.66
CA SER A 318 -26.61 -31.34 20.75
C SER A 318 -27.45 -30.17 21.25
N GLY A 319 -27.64 -29.16 20.41
CA GLY A 319 -28.41 -27.95 20.73
C GLY A 319 -27.69 -26.92 21.61
N ALA A 320 -26.42 -27.14 21.97
CA ALA A 320 -25.63 -26.18 22.75
C ALA A 320 -25.43 -24.84 22.00
N LEU A 321 -25.36 -24.89 20.67
CA LEU A 321 -25.28 -23.73 19.78
C LEU A 321 -26.28 -23.88 18.64
N THR A 322 -27.05 -22.84 18.36
CA THR A 322 -28.11 -22.86 17.32
C THR A 322 -28.19 -21.52 16.58
N THR A 323 -28.62 -21.56 15.32
CA THR A 323 -28.93 -20.35 14.56
C THR A 323 -30.26 -19.75 15.03
N GLY A 324 -30.40 -18.42 14.88
CA GLY A 324 -31.65 -17.72 15.23
C GLY A 324 -31.91 -17.55 16.74
N LYS A 325 -30.92 -17.79 17.60
CA LYS A 325 -31.02 -17.65 19.06
C LYS A 325 -29.78 -16.95 19.64
N TRP A 326 -29.98 -16.21 20.73
CA TRP A 326 -28.88 -15.67 21.54
C TRP A 326 -28.26 -16.76 22.43
N HIS A 327 -26.93 -16.78 22.46
CA HIS A 327 -26.13 -17.63 23.33
C HIS A 327 -25.10 -16.80 24.09
N ASP A 328 -24.92 -17.07 25.38
CA ASP A 328 -23.88 -16.44 26.19
C ASP A 328 -22.62 -17.29 26.18
N LEU A 329 -21.54 -16.73 25.64
CA LEU A 329 -20.23 -17.38 25.55
C LEU A 329 -19.32 -16.86 26.63
N LYS A 330 -18.56 -17.77 27.27
CA LYS A 330 -17.44 -17.43 28.13
C LYS A 330 -16.25 -18.31 27.80
N PHE A 331 -15.09 -17.68 27.66
CA PHE A 331 -13.82 -18.31 27.37
C PHE A 331 -12.81 -18.00 28.47
N SER A 332 -11.94 -18.97 28.78
CA SER A 332 -10.84 -18.82 29.73
C SER A 332 -9.54 -19.27 29.09
N VAL A 333 -8.54 -18.39 29.10
CA VAL A 333 -7.19 -18.67 28.58
C VAL A 333 -6.24 -18.82 29.76
N ARG A 334 -5.55 -19.96 29.86
CA ARG A 334 -4.68 -20.30 31.00
C ARG A 334 -3.40 -21.01 30.60
N GLY A 335 -2.34 -20.83 31.38
CA GLY A 335 -1.03 -21.47 31.26
C GLY A 335 -0.04 -20.62 30.43
N GLU A 336 1.19 -20.42 30.93
CA GLU A 336 2.22 -19.62 30.24
C GLU A 336 2.99 -20.42 29.17
N SER A 337 3.32 -21.69 29.44
CA SER A 337 4.14 -22.55 28.57
C SER A 337 3.39 -23.74 27.97
N ASN A 338 2.17 -23.99 28.43
CA ASN A 338 1.22 -24.99 27.92
C ASN A 338 -0.18 -24.39 27.88
N SER A 339 -0.32 -23.27 27.17
CA SER A 339 -1.55 -22.52 27.20
C SER A 339 -2.74 -23.34 26.69
N THR A 340 -3.91 -23.09 27.26
CA THR A 340 -5.18 -23.71 26.88
C THR A 340 -6.27 -22.65 26.77
N MET A 341 -7.27 -22.91 25.93
CA MET A 341 -8.52 -22.16 25.89
C MET A 341 -9.67 -23.09 26.24
N SER A 342 -10.45 -22.75 27.25
CA SER A 342 -11.72 -23.40 27.53
C SER A 342 -12.89 -22.52 27.12
N VAL A 343 -14.03 -23.15 26.81
CA VAL A 343 -15.27 -22.44 26.46
C VAL A 343 -16.47 -23.04 27.19
N SER A 344 -17.37 -22.17 27.63
CA SER A 344 -18.71 -22.52 28.07
C SER A 344 -19.75 -21.74 27.27
N ILE A 345 -20.86 -22.41 26.95
CA ILE A 345 -22.00 -21.85 26.21
C ILE A 345 -23.25 -21.99 27.08
N ASP A 346 -23.95 -20.89 27.32
CA ASP A 346 -25.15 -20.83 28.17
C ASP A 346 -24.92 -21.48 29.55
N GLY A 347 -23.72 -21.29 30.11
CA GLY A 347 -23.29 -21.88 31.39
C GLY A 347 -22.86 -23.35 31.35
N THR A 348 -23.01 -24.03 30.21
CA THR A 348 -22.56 -25.42 30.01
C THR A 348 -21.09 -25.42 29.57
N ASN A 349 -20.22 -26.09 30.33
CA ASN A 349 -18.82 -26.28 29.94
C ASN A 349 -18.74 -27.23 28.74
N ILE A 350 -18.13 -26.78 27.65
CA ILE A 350 -17.97 -27.56 26.43
C ILE A 350 -16.68 -28.39 26.49
N GLY A 351 -15.58 -27.75 26.82
CA GLY A 351 -14.27 -28.38 26.76
C GLY A 351 -13.12 -27.40 26.82
N THR A 352 -11.91 -27.96 26.74
CA THR A 352 -10.65 -27.22 26.78
C THR A 352 -9.76 -27.74 25.66
N ILE A 353 -9.15 -26.84 24.90
CA ILE A 353 -8.23 -27.17 23.81
C ILE A 353 -6.87 -26.50 24.04
N PRO A 354 -5.76 -27.22 23.82
CA PRO A 354 -4.41 -26.67 23.94
C PRO A 354 -4.05 -25.74 22.78
N TYR A 355 -3.02 -24.91 23.03
CA TYR A 355 -2.36 -24.08 22.02
C TYR A 355 -1.26 -24.81 21.26
N ASP A 356 -0.97 -26.08 21.58
CA ASP A 356 0.08 -26.91 20.97
C ASP A 356 1.43 -26.20 20.81
N ASN A 357 1.94 -25.65 21.92
CA ASN A 357 3.18 -24.85 22.01
C ASN A 357 3.15 -23.46 21.36
N ALA A 358 2.01 -23.02 20.81
CA ALA A 358 1.84 -21.62 20.43
C ALA A 358 1.68 -20.73 21.67
N SER A 359 2.13 -19.48 21.57
CA SER A 359 1.90 -18.49 22.62
C SER A 359 0.43 -18.10 22.70
N SER A 360 -0.11 -18.08 23.92
CA SER A 360 -1.38 -17.42 24.20
C SER A 360 -1.24 -15.93 24.48
N ALA A 361 -0.05 -15.46 24.86
CA ALA A 361 0.22 -14.03 24.97
C ALA A 361 0.18 -13.40 23.58
N GLY A 362 -0.52 -12.27 23.46
CA GLY A 362 -0.72 -11.60 22.19
C GLY A 362 -2.15 -11.12 21.96
N PRO A 363 -2.39 -10.49 20.80
CA PRO A 363 -3.66 -9.88 20.43
C PRO A 363 -4.88 -10.79 20.60
N PHE A 364 -6.00 -10.14 20.93
CA PHE A 364 -7.34 -10.70 21.02
C PHE A 364 -8.22 -10.10 19.93
N GLY A 365 -9.01 -10.94 19.25
CA GLY A 365 -9.92 -10.51 18.20
C GLY A 365 -10.97 -11.57 17.89
N PHE A 366 -11.97 -11.20 17.09
CA PHE A 366 -12.99 -12.14 16.61
C PHE A 366 -13.63 -11.70 15.30
N SER A 367 -14.29 -12.62 14.61
CA SER A 367 -15.09 -12.35 13.41
C SER A 367 -16.11 -13.48 13.14
N ALA A 368 -16.98 -13.26 12.18
CA ALA A 368 -17.70 -14.34 11.50
C ALA A 368 -16.73 -15.09 10.57
N GLY A 369 -16.93 -16.39 10.41
CA GLY A 369 -16.20 -17.21 9.44
C GLY A 369 -16.70 -17.02 8.01
N ASN A 370 -16.27 -17.90 7.10
CA ASN A 370 -16.69 -17.84 5.70
C ASN A 370 -18.21 -18.01 5.59
N ASP A 371 -18.82 -17.27 4.65
CA ASP A 371 -20.27 -17.26 4.38
C ASP A 371 -21.17 -17.17 5.64
N THR A 372 -20.69 -16.51 6.71
CA THR A 372 -21.38 -16.43 8.01
C THR A 372 -21.73 -14.99 8.36
N ALA A 373 -22.90 -14.79 8.97
CA ALA A 373 -23.32 -13.52 9.56
C ALA A 373 -23.75 -13.71 11.02
N ILE A 374 -23.20 -12.89 11.91
CA ILE A 374 -23.45 -12.95 13.36
C ILE A 374 -23.76 -11.57 13.94
N ILE A 375 -24.44 -11.53 15.08
CA ILE A 375 -24.55 -10.33 15.93
C ILE A 375 -23.90 -10.63 17.27
N VAL A 376 -23.05 -9.72 17.74
CA VAL A 376 -22.38 -9.83 19.04
C VAL A 376 -22.68 -8.63 19.94
N LYS A 377 -22.74 -8.86 21.26
CA LYS A 377 -22.89 -7.80 22.27
C LYS A 377 -22.29 -8.18 23.62
N ASN A 378 -22.18 -7.20 24.50
CA ASN A 378 -21.80 -7.37 25.91
C ASN A 378 -20.41 -8.00 26.10
N LEU A 379 -19.40 -7.51 25.39
CA LEU A 379 -18.04 -8.00 25.55
C LEU A 379 -17.45 -7.53 26.88
N LEU A 380 -16.99 -8.49 27.67
CA LEU A 380 -16.29 -8.28 28.94
C LEU A 380 -14.99 -9.08 28.90
N VAL A 381 -13.88 -8.45 29.32
CA VAL A 381 -12.57 -9.09 29.45
C VAL A 381 -12.03 -8.79 30.85
N GLN A 382 -11.56 -9.83 31.52
CA GLN A 382 -11.05 -9.79 32.89
C GLN A 382 -9.69 -10.48 32.96
N ASP A 383 -8.85 -10.03 33.89
CA ASP A 383 -7.66 -10.77 34.28
C ASP A 383 -8.00 -12.00 35.15
N THR A 384 -6.99 -12.79 35.50
CA THR A 384 -7.16 -14.01 36.31
C THR A 384 -7.63 -13.75 37.74
N ALA A 385 -7.57 -12.50 38.23
CA ALA A 385 -8.12 -12.08 39.52
C ALA A 385 -9.57 -11.61 39.42
N GLY A 386 -10.17 -11.63 38.23
CA GLY A 386 -11.55 -11.18 37.98
C GLY A 386 -11.67 -9.66 37.87
N LYS A 387 -10.57 -8.92 37.78
CA LYS A 387 -10.61 -7.47 37.54
C LYS A 387 -10.89 -7.23 36.06
N THR A 388 -11.89 -6.40 35.77
CA THR A 388 -12.19 -5.96 34.41
C THR A 388 -11.01 -5.16 33.84
N ILE A 389 -10.45 -5.64 32.73
CA ILE A 389 -9.41 -4.95 31.97
C ILE A 389 -9.96 -4.31 30.70
N TYR A 390 -11.10 -4.80 30.19
CA TYR A 390 -11.83 -4.17 29.10
C TYR A 390 -13.31 -4.56 29.13
N SER A 391 -14.19 -3.64 28.72
CA SER A 391 -15.62 -3.93 28.55
C SER A 391 -16.22 -2.98 27.51
N ASN A 392 -17.06 -3.51 26.62
CA ASN A 392 -17.80 -2.72 25.64
C ASN A 392 -19.14 -3.41 25.34
N SER A 393 -20.23 -2.64 25.26
CA SER A 393 -21.55 -3.21 24.94
C SER A 393 -21.62 -3.78 23.52
N LEU A 394 -20.74 -3.32 22.61
CA LEU A 394 -20.82 -3.55 21.16
C LEU A 394 -22.18 -3.12 20.59
N THR A 395 -22.73 -2.03 21.12
CA THR A 395 -23.98 -1.41 20.62
C THR A 395 -23.79 0.07 20.28
N SER A 396 -22.55 0.56 20.32
CA SER A 396 -22.20 1.94 19.99
C SER A 396 -20.92 2.00 19.15
N MET A 397 -20.68 3.15 18.51
CA MET A 397 -19.55 3.36 17.60
C MET A 397 -18.17 3.19 18.26
N SER A 398 -18.07 3.24 19.60
CA SER A 398 -16.81 2.99 20.30
C SER A 398 -16.22 1.61 19.96
N ALA A 399 -17.08 0.61 19.72
CA ALA A 399 -16.66 -0.73 19.31
C ALA A 399 -15.88 -0.74 17.99
N LEU A 400 -16.22 0.17 17.06
CA LEU A 400 -15.51 0.26 15.79
C LEU A 400 -14.10 0.82 15.96
N GLN A 401 -13.92 1.73 16.90
CA GLN A 401 -12.62 2.32 17.22
C GLN A 401 -11.72 1.33 17.96
N ASP A 402 -12.24 0.63 18.95
CA ASP A 402 -11.47 -0.30 19.79
C ASP A 402 -10.91 -1.49 18.98
N PHE A 403 -11.58 -1.87 17.89
CA PHE A 403 -11.22 -2.97 17.00
C PHE A 403 -10.72 -2.53 15.61
N SER A 404 -10.60 -1.21 15.38
CA SER A 404 -10.21 -0.65 14.09
C SER A 404 -11.08 -1.15 12.91
N THR A 405 -12.40 -1.26 13.11
CA THR A 405 -13.37 -1.73 12.10
C THR A 405 -14.25 -0.62 11.52
N GLY A 406 -13.94 0.63 11.86
CA GLY A 406 -14.57 1.81 11.30
C GLY A 406 -14.19 2.11 9.85
N THR A 407 -14.68 3.23 9.35
CA THR A 407 -14.23 3.80 8.06
C THR A 407 -12.81 4.36 8.17
N ASN A 408 -12.18 4.71 7.05
CA ASN A 408 -10.92 5.45 7.05
C ASN A 408 -11.17 6.94 7.33
N HIS A 409 -10.53 7.46 8.37
CA HIS A 409 -10.73 8.86 8.79
C HIS A 409 -9.96 9.89 7.95
N TYR A 410 -9.00 9.41 7.15
CA TYR A 410 -8.14 10.20 6.27
C TYR A 410 -8.04 9.51 4.91
N GLY A 411 -7.62 10.27 3.89
CA GLY A 411 -7.09 9.66 2.68
C GLY A 411 -5.84 8.85 3.06
N VAL A 412 -5.64 7.69 2.44
CA VAL A 412 -4.50 6.82 2.74
C VAL A 412 -4.05 6.06 1.50
N CYS A 413 -2.81 5.58 1.49
CA CYS A 413 -2.31 4.65 0.48
C CYS A 413 -1.74 3.40 1.14
N PHE A 414 -2.10 2.26 0.57
CA PHE A 414 -1.68 0.93 1.01
C PHE A 414 -0.41 0.47 0.32
N ASP A 415 0.18 -0.60 0.84
CA ASP A 415 1.22 -1.38 0.19
C ASP A 415 0.76 -1.94 -1.15
N GLY A 416 -0.44 -2.53 -1.21
CA GLY A 416 -1.00 -3.09 -2.42
C GLY A 416 -2.52 -3.01 -2.50
N ALA A 417 -3.04 -3.21 -3.71
CA ALA A 417 -4.47 -3.15 -4.00
C ALA A 417 -5.23 -4.31 -3.36
N LYS A 418 -4.74 -5.55 -3.56
CA LYS A 418 -5.37 -6.79 -3.08
C LYS A 418 -4.94 -7.16 -1.68
N ARG A 419 -3.64 -7.49 -1.54
CA ARG A 419 -3.05 -8.06 -0.31
C ARG A 419 -2.88 -6.95 0.72
N ASP A 420 -2.98 -7.31 2.00
CA ASP A 420 -2.86 -6.47 3.21
C ASP A 420 -3.85 -5.31 3.26
N ARG A 421 -3.77 -4.36 2.33
CA ARG A 421 -4.43 -3.05 2.40
C ARG A 421 -4.05 -2.34 3.70
N VAL A 422 -2.74 -2.24 3.91
CA VAL A 422 -2.10 -1.65 5.09
C VAL A 422 -1.21 -0.50 4.69
N ILE A 423 -1.18 0.55 5.50
CA ILE A 423 -0.21 1.61 5.30
C ILE A 423 1.14 1.14 5.87
N TRP A 424 2.07 0.77 4.99
CA TRP A 424 3.42 0.32 5.35
C TRP A 424 4.45 1.44 5.18
N ALA A 425 5.21 1.74 6.23
CA ALA A 425 6.14 2.89 6.25
C ALA A 425 7.34 2.72 5.31
N GLY A 426 7.89 1.51 5.21
CA GLY A 426 9.03 1.19 4.33
C GLY A 426 8.66 1.35 2.86
N ASP A 427 7.55 0.75 2.44
CA ASP A 427 7.00 0.87 1.08
C ASP A 427 6.79 2.32 0.67
N PHE A 428 6.23 3.13 1.56
CA PHE A 428 5.89 4.51 1.28
C PHE A 428 7.13 5.36 0.90
N SER A 429 8.31 5.01 1.41
CA SER A 429 9.56 5.72 1.08
C SER A 429 9.99 5.61 -0.40
N ILE A 430 9.56 4.56 -1.12
CA ILE A 430 9.86 4.38 -2.54
C ILE A 430 8.71 4.79 -3.45
N PHE A 431 7.46 4.56 -3.04
CA PHE A 431 6.29 4.81 -3.89
C PHE A 431 5.60 6.16 -3.61
N GLY A 432 5.84 6.80 -2.48
CA GLY A 432 5.32 8.15 -2.19
C GLY A 432 5.58 9.15 -3.32
N PRO A 433 6.82 9.21 -3.86
CA PRO A 433 7.12 9.98 -5.06
C PRO A 433 6.26 9.65 -6.30
N THR A 434 5.87 8.40 -6.51
CA THR A 434 4.97 8.01 -7.60
C THR A 434 3.66 8.80 -7.54
N ILE A 435 3.07 8.97 -6.34
CA ILE A 435 1.84 9.73 -6.15
C ILE A 435 2.04 11.19 -6.57
N PHE A 436 3.14 11.82 -6.11
CA PHE A 436 3.42 13.22 -6.46
C PHE A 436 3.62 13.47 -7.96
N TYR A 437 4.16 12.51 -8.73
CA TYR A 437 4.36 12.66 -10.18
C TYR A 437 3.21 12.12 -11.03
N SER A 438 2.19 11.48 -10.45
CA SER A 438 1.07 10.87 -11.20
C SER A 438 -0.29 11.39 -10.74
N THR A 439 -0.89 10.77 -9.71
CA THR A 439 -2.25 11.06 -9.26
C THR A 439 -2.37 12.39 -8.50
N ALA A 440 -1.28 12.87 -7.91
CA ALA A 440 -1.27 14.02 -7.01
C ALA A 440 -2.33 13.93 -5.90
N ASP A 441 -2.56 12.73 -5.36
CA ASP A 441 -3.43 12.51 -4.20
C ASP A 441 -2.71 12.87 -2.89
N ILE A 442 -2.58 14.18 -2.66
CA ILE A 442 -1.82 14.75 -1.53
C ILE A 442 -2.51 14.50 -0.19
N GLU A 443 -3.83 14.41 -0.19
CA GLU A 443 -4.60 14.04 1.01
C GLU A 443 -4.25 12.63 1.46
N ALA A 444 -4.13 11.68 0.51
CA ALA A 444 -3.73 10.33 0.81
C ALA A 444 -2.29 10.24 1.35
N VAL A 445 -1.37 11.02 0.78
CA VAL A 445 0.00 11.10 1.31
C VAL A 445 0.03 11.65 2.74
N ALA A 446 -0.66 12.76 2.98
CA ALA A 446 -0.71 13.40 4.30
C ALA A 446 -1.32 12.48 5.36
N GLY A 447 -2.41 11.78 5.04
CA GLY A 447 -3.05 10.84 5.95
C GLY A 447 -2.19 9.61 6.25
N SER A 448 -1.46 9.08 5.27
CA SER A 448 -0.48 8.00 5.51
C SER A 448 0.65 8.44 6.47
N LEU A 449 1.25 9.62 6.24
CA LEU A 449 2.33 10.15 7.09
C LEU A 449 1.85 10.44 8.53
N LEU A 450 0.64 10.98 8.65
CA LEU A 450 -0.05 11.19 9.91
C LEU A 450 -0.21 9.87 10.68
N LEU A 451 -0.65 8.80 10.00
CA LEU A 451 -0.87 7.51 10.66
C LEU A 451 0.43 6.91 11.19
N PHE A 452 1.56 7.04 10.49
CA PHE A 452 2.86 6.56 10.99
C PHE A 452 3.24 7.22 12.32
N THR A 453 3.12 8.54 12.39
CA THR A 453 3.57 9.33 13.55
C THR A 453 2.52 9.39 14.67
N GLY A 454 1.25 9.18 14.34
CA GLY A 454 0.13 9.25 15.25
C GLY A 454 -0.15 7.96 16.03
N VAL A 455 0.57 6.88 15.75
CA VAL A 455 0.46 5.59 16.47
C VAL A 455 1.74 5.22 17.20
N GLN A 456 2.49 6.24 17.63
CA GLN A 456 3.79 6.10 18.27
C GLN A 456 3.65 5.65 19.74
N ASP A 457 4.54 4.76 20.18
CA ASP A 457 4.66 4.38 21.59
C ASP A 457 5.41 5.44 22.42
N ALA A 458 5.47 5.26 23.74
CA ALA A 458 6.11 6.21 24.64
C ALA A 458 7.63 6.27 24.48
N GLU A 459 8.25 5.20 23.97
CA GLU A 459 9.68 5.09 23.69
C GLU A 459 10.07 5.79 22.37
N GLY A 460 9.09 6.12 21.52
CA GLY A 460 9.28 6.81 20.25
C GLY A 460 9.24 5.89 19.04
N GLN A 461 8.99 4.60 19.22
CA GLN A 461 8.81 3.65 18.13
C GLN A 461 7.53 3.96 17.36
N ILE A 462 7.63 3.98 16.04
CA ILE A 462 6.45 3.93 15.17
C ILE A 462 6.22 2.51 14.66
N SER A 463 4.95 2.15 14.47
CA SER A 463 4.59 0.88 13.84
C SER A 463 4.99 0.87 12.37
N SER A 464 5.53 -0.25 11.88
CA SER A 464 5.86 -0.39 10.45
C SER A 464 4.62 -0.54 9.56
N ALA A 465 3.48 -0.90 10.17
CA ALA A 465 2.20 -1.18 9.52
C ALA A 465 1.05 -0.55 10.32
N VAL A 466 0.16 0.20 9.65
CA VAL A 466 -0.98 0.87 10.30
C VAL A 466 -2.26 0.62 9.52
N LEU A 467 -3.39 0.42 10.23
CA LEU A 467 -4.71 0.29 9.62
C LEU A 467 -5.29 1.67 9.32
N ALA A 468 -6.01 1.80 8.20
CA ALA A 468 -6.63 3.07 7.78
C ALA A 468 -7.71 3.61 8.74
N SER A 469 -8.30 2.73 9.53
CA SER A 469 -9.37 3.02 10.49
C SER A 469 -8.84 3.44 11.87
N VAL A 470 -7.52 3.38 12.10
CA VAL A 470 -6.94 3.81 13.37
C VAL A 470 -7.06 5.34 13.50
N ASN A 471 -7.41 5.78 14.71
CA ASN A 471 -7.39 7.19 15.08
C ASN A 471 -6.01 7.57 15.62
N PRO A 472 -5.24 8.42 14.91
CA PRO A 472 -3.93 8.87 15.36
C PRO A 472 -4.05 9.80 16.57
N SER A 473 -2.99 9.84 17.38
CA SER A 473 -2.81 10.69 18.55
C SER A 473 -1.44 11.36 18.52
N GLU A 474 -1.38 12.65 18.84
CA GLU A 474 -0.10 13.36 19.04
C GLU A 474 0.62 12.93 20.33
N VAL A 475 -0.16 12.42 21.29
CA VAL A 475 0.34 11.93 22.57
C VAL A 475 0.78 10.48 22.38
N PRO A 476 2.09 10.18 22.53
CA PRO A 476 2.58 8.82 22.44
C PRO A 476 2.06 7.97 23.59
N THR A 477 1.84 6.68 23.35
CA THR A 477 1.25 5.81 24.37
C THR A 477 1.55 4.34 24.12
N ASN A 478 1.94 3.63 25.19
CA ASN A 478 2.16 2.18 25.17
C ASN A 478 0.85 1.38 25.13
N SER A 479 -0.30 2.08 25.06
CA SER A 479 -1.59 1.44 24.86
C SER A 479 -1.73 0.83 23.47
N TRP A 480 -1.00 1.32 22.47
CA TRP A 480 -0.92 0.74 21.13
C TRP A 480 0.18 -0.31 21.12
N ASN A 481 -0.02 -1.39 21.86
CA ASN A 481 1.00 -2.42 21.83
C ASN A 481 0.90 -3.24 20.53
N THR A 482 1.61 -2.77 19.50
CA THR A 482 1.80 -3.39 18.17
C THR A 482 2.87 -4.49 18.20
N ASP A 483 3.00 -5.22 19.32
CA ASP A 483 4.14 -6.05 19.75
C ASP A 483 4.64 -7.13 18.77
N ASN A 484 4.25 -7.14 17.50
CA ASN A 484 4.84 -8.01 16.50
C ASN A 484 5.18 -7.38 15.12
N LEU A 485 5.07 -6.05 14.88
CA LEU A 485 5.44 -5.45 13.57
C LEU A 485 6.32 -4.19 13.68
N TYR A 486 7.41 -4.28 14.43
CA TYR A 486 8.49 -3.30 14.33
C TYR A 486 9.59 -3.81 13.40
N SER A 487 9.87 -3.04 12.36
CA SER A 487 11.05 -3.12 11.51
C SER A 487 11.81 -1.80 11.61
N TYR A 488 13.08 -1.87 12.02
CA TYR A 488 13.95 -0.69 12.10
C TYR A 488 14.03 0.05 10.75
N ILE A 489 14.24 -0.69 9.66
CA ILE A 489 14.37 -0.11 8.32
C ILE A 489 13.07 0.61 7.94
N TYR A 490 11.91 -0.02 8.14
CA TYR A 490 10.63 0.57 7.77
C TYR A 490 10.28 1.79 8.60
N ALA A 491 10.52 1.73 9.92
CA ALA A 491 10.29 2.85 10.81
C ALA A 491 11.13 4.07 10.41
N VAL A 492 12.45 3.87 10.28
CA VAL A 492 13.39 4.94 9.88
C VAL A 492 13.08 5.46 8.47
N SER A 493 12.64 4.61 7.55
CA SER A 493 12.20 5.01 6.20
C SER A 493 11.03 6.00 6.21
N SER A 494 10.21 6.02 7.28
CA SER A 494 9.14 7.02 7.42
C SER A 494 9.69 8.45 7.44
N ALA A 495 10.86 8.68 8.07
CA ALA A 495 11.51 9.99 8.09
C ALA A 495 11.92 10.42 6.68
N ASN A 496 12.37 9.49 5.84
CA ASN A 496 12.64 9.78 4.42
C ASN A 496 11.36 10.13 3.65
N ALA A 497 10.23 9.47 3.95
CA ALA A 497 8.93 9.84 3.37
C ALA A 497 8.48 11.27 3.79
N TRP A 498 8.74 11.67 5.04
CA TRP A 498 8.50 13.05 5.49
C TRP A 498 9.37 14.08 4.75
N TYR A 499 10.60 13.71 4.40
CA TYR A 499 11.47 14.56 3.58
C TYR A 499 10.96 14.70 2.16
N GLU A 500 10.50 13.62 1.52
CA GLU A 500 9.87 13.72 0.20
C GLU A 500 8.64 14.62 0.27
N TRP A 501 7.75 14.45 1.26
CA TRP A 501 6.64 15.38 1.48
C TRP A 501 7.09 16.84 1.56
N TYR A 502 8.11 17.13 2.35
CA TYR A 502 8.65 18.49 2.46
C TYR A 502 9.18 19.00 1.11
N GLN A 503 9.88 18.16 0.34
CA GLN A 503 10.40 18.51 -0.98
C GLN A 503 9.29 18.84 -2.00
N TYR A 504 8.20 18.07 -2.05
CA TYR A 504 7.11 18.31 -3.00
C TYR A 504 6.15 19.42 -2.58
N THR A 505 5.89 19.55 -1.27
CA THR A 505 4.83 20.45 -0.78
C THR A 505 5.35 21.76 -0.21
N GLY A 506 6.57 21.77 0.35
CA GLY A 506 7.09 22.89 1.14
C GLY A 506 6.30 23.15 2.43
N ASP A 507 5.39 22.27 2.84
CA ASP A 507 4.50 22.52 3.99
C ASP A 507 5.22 22.34 5.33
N THR A 508 5.76 23.45 5.82
CA THR A 508 6.39 23.55 7.14
C THR A 508 5.39 23.54 8.29
N ARG A 509 4.10 23.84 8.07
CA ARG A 509 3.08 23.86 9.13
C ARG A 509 2.67 22.43 9.51
N PHE A 510 2.35 21.59 8.52
CA PHE A 510 2.07 20.17 8.78
C PHE A 510 3.31 19.46 9.33
N LEU A 511 4.49 19.76 8.79
CA LEU A 511 5.76 19.23 9.27
C LEU A 511 6.06 19.65 10.73
N SER A 512 5.88 20.92 11.09
CA SER A 512 6.12 21.43 12.45
C SER A 512 5.23 20.75 13.49
N LYS A 513 3.97 20.46 13.13
CA LYS A 513 3.00 19.76 13.98
C LYS A 513 3.52 18.38 14.37
N TRP A 514 4.08 17.63 13.42
CA TRP A 514 4.55 16.25 13.63
C TRP A 514 6.05 16.12 13.91
N TRP A 515 6.80 17.22 13.81
CA TRP A 515 8.24 17.25 14.08
C TRP A 515 8.64 16.61 15.42
N PRO A 516 7.92 16.80 16.55
CA PRO A 516 8.23 16.11 17.79
C PRO A 516 8.17 14.57 17.68
N ALA A 517 7.22 14.02 16.92
CA ALA A 517 7.09 12.59 16.71
C ALA A 517 8.21 12.04 15.83
N ILE A 518 8.56 12.75 14.75
CA ILE A 518 9.68 12.40 13.86
C ILE A 518 11.00 12.37 14.66
N LYS A 519 11.23 13.35 15.54
CA LYS A 519 12.42 13.37 16.40
C LYS A 519 12.48 12.19 17.36
N ARG A 520 11.33 11.78 17.92
CA ARG A 520 11.26 10.61 18.82
C ARG A 520 11.55 9.31 18.07
N ASP A 521 11.06 9.16 16.84
CA ASP A 521 11.38 8.02 15.98
C ASP A 521 12.89 7.93 15.70
N LEU A 522 13.52 9.05 15.32
CA LEU A 522 14.97 9.08 15.15
C LEU A 522 15.74 8.86 16.46
N ALA A 523 15.24 9.33 17.60
CA ALA A 523 15.86 9.06 18.89
C ALA A 523 15.78 7.57 19.26
N TYR A 524 14.64 6.92 18.97
CA TYR A 524 14.47 5.48 19.14
C TYR A 524 15.41 4.71 18.19
N GLY A 525 15.50 5.09 16.91
CA GLY A 525 16.44 4.51 15.96
C GLY A 525 17.91 4.70 16.40
N HIS A 526 18.25 5.89 16.92
CA HIS A 526 19.57 6.16 17.48
C HIS A 526 19.93 5.27 18.67
N SER A 527 18.95 4.78 19.44
CA SER A 527 19.21 3.91 20.60
C SER A 527 19.88 2.57 20.23
N PHE A 528 19.81 2.16 18.96
CA PHE A 528 20.48 0.98 18.43
C PHE A 528 21.95 1.22 18.03
N LEU A 529 22.47 2.44 18.20
CA LEU A 529 23.87 2.75 17.93
C LEU A 529 24.80 2.13 18.98
N ASP A 530 25.68 1.24 18.56
CA ASP A 530 26.80 0.80 19.38
C ASP A 530 27.91 1.86 19.36
N ASN A 531 28.11 2.52 20.50
CA ASN A 531 29.13 3.57 20.69
C ASN A 531 30.57 3.08 20.50
N THR A 532 30.82 1.76 20.56
CA THR A 532 32.16 1.18 20.34
C THR A 532 32.47 1.12 18.85
N THR A 533 31.52 0.66 18.04
CA THR A 533 31.69 0.49 16.59
C THR A 533 31.27 1.72 15.79
N ASN A 534 30.46 2.61 16.38
CA ASN A 534 29.71 3.69 15.71
C ASN A 534 28.80 3.17 14.59
N LEU A 535 28.23 1.97 14.76
CA LEU A 535 27.29 1.37 13.82
C LEU A 535 25.99 1.03 14.54
N ILE A 536 24.90 1.07 13.79
CA ILE A 536 23.61 0.51 14.20
C ILE A 536 23.74 -1.01 14.22
N THR A 537 23.36 -1.62 15.35
CA THR A 537 23.35 -3.07 15.55
C THR A 537 21.98 -3.50 16.05
N LEU A 538 21.32 -4.38 15.30
CA LEU A 538 19.93 -4.77 15.58
C LEU A 538 19.83 -6.13 16.27
N SER A 539 18.86 -6.25 17.17
CA SER A 539 18.40 -7.54 17.68
C SER A 539 17.54 -8.25 16.63
N SER A 540 17.28 -9.56 16.79
CA SER A 540 16.37 -10.29 15.91
C SER A 540 14.94 -9.72 15.90
N ALA A 541 14.47 -9.14 17.01
CA ALA A 541 13.14 -8.54 17.07
C ALA A 541 13.05 -7.24 16.25
N ALA A 542 14.10 -6.41 16.27
CA ALA A 542 14.13 -5.13 15.56
C ALA A 542 14.52 -5.26 14.07
N ALA A 543 15.12 -6.37 13.69
CA ALA A 543 15.68 -6.59 12.35
C ALA A 543 14.72 -7.24 11.35
N LEU A 544 13.40 -7.14 11.58
CA LEU A 544 12.41 -7.44 10.54
C LEU A 544 12.58 -6.47 9.37
N ASP A 545 12.25 -6.92 8.16
CA ASP A 545 12.41 -6.14 6.92
C ASP A 545 11.38 -6.57 5.87
N PHE A 546 11.41 -5.96 4.68
CA PHE A 546 10.53 -6.31 3.54
C PHE A 546 10.61 -7.80 3.15
N ASP A 547 11.76 -8.42 3.42
CA ASP A 547 12.01 -9.85 3.29
C ASP A 547 11.49 -10.62 4.51
N TYR A 548 10.16 -10.71 4.62
CA TYR A 548 9.51 -11.47 5.69
C TYR A 548 9.71 -12.99 5.53
N TYR A 549 10.15 -13.48 4.37
CA TYR A 549 10.22 -14.91 4.05
C TYR A 549 11.55 -15.57 4.44
N ASP A 550 12.63 -14.79 4.63
CA ASP A 550 13.92 -15.28 5.12
C ASP A 550 14.22 -14.96 6.60
N GLY A 551 13.27 -14.32 7.27
CA GLY A 551 13.35 -13.95 8.68
C GLY A 551 14.29 -12.75 8.97
N PRO A 552 14.41 -12.34 10.23
CA PRO A 552 15.09 -11.09 10.59
C PRO A 552 16.60 -11.10 10.32
N MET A 553 17.14 -9.94 9.91
CA MET A 553 18.56 -9.70 9.64
C MET A 553 19.32 -9.10 10.83
N ALA A 554 19.39 -9.84 11.93
CA ALA A 554 20.04 -9.36 13.16
C ALA A 554 21.55 -9.03 12.97
N GLY A 555 22.04 -8.13 13.81
CA GLY A 555 23.44 -7.69 13.86
C GLY A 555 23.68 -6.37 13.14
N THR A 556 24.92 -6.15 12.74
CA THR A 556 25.36 -4.94 12.05
C THR A 556 25.32 -5.18 10.55
N HIS A 557 24.40 -4.53 9.84
CA HIS A 557 24.23 -4.70 8.40
C HIS A 557 24.12 -3.36 7.66
N ILE A 558 24.47 -3.38 6.37
CA ILE A 558 24.57 -2.16 5.55
C ILE A 558 23.22 -1.44 5.42
N GLY A 559 22.11 -2.19 5.29
CA GLY A 559 20.77 -1.63 5.14
C GLY A 559 20.37 -0.70 6.28
N ALA A 560 20.40 -1.18 7.52
CA ALA A 560 20.04 -0.40 8.70
C ALA A 560 20.93 0.84 8.91
N ASN A 561 22.23 0.72 8.65
CA ASN A 561 23.15 1.84 8.81
C ASN A 561 22.95 2.91 7.72
N ALA A 562 22.82 2.50 6.47
CA ALA A 562 22.70 3.43 5.36
C ALA A 562 21.34 4.16 5.35
N ILE A 563 20.23 3.47 5.65
CA ILE A 563 18.91 4.10 5.73
C ILE A 563 18.85 5.14 6.85
N PHE A 564 19.51 4.88 7.98
CA PHE A 564 19.56 5.82 9.11
C PHE A 564 20.44 7.03 8.83
N VAL A 565 21.61 6.86 8.20
CA VAL A 565 22.42 7.98 7.73
C VAL A 565 21.64 8.86 6.75
N TRP A 566 20.86 8.25 5.86
CA TRP A 566 20.00 8.99 4.93
C TRP A 566 18.94 9.81 5.68
N ALA A 567 18.23 9.17 6.61
CA ALA A 567 17.21 9.83 7.43
C ALA A 567 17.80 11.00 8.24
N LEU A 568 18.94 10.81 8.91
CA LEU A 568 19.61 11.88 9.66
C LEU A 568 19.99 13.07 8.77
N ARG A 569 20.48 12.82 7.56
CA ARG A 569 20.85 13.88 6.60
C ARG A 569 19.63 14.66 6.13
N ASN A 570 18.57 13.96 5.76
CA ASN A 570 17.31 14.56 5.35
C ASN A 570 16.66 15.36 6.49
N MET A 571 16.63 14.78 7.69
CA MET A 571 16.06 15.44 8.87
C MET A 571 16.91 16.61 9.36
N ALA A 572 18.23 16.62 9.12
CA ALA A 572 19.06 17.80 9.40
C ALA A 572 18.69 19.01 8.51
N ILE A 573 18.29 18.77 7.25
CA ILE A 573 17.80 19.82 6.35
C ILE A 573 16.48 20.38 6.88
N ILE A 574 15.54 19.50 7.26
CA ILE A 574 14.27 19.91 7.86
C ILE A 574 14.51 20.68 9.17
N ALA A 575 15.38 20.17 10.04
CA ALA A 575 15.71 20.80 11.31
C ALA A 575 16.24 22.23 11.13
N ASP A 576 17.13 22.47 10.16
CA ASP A 576 17.58 23.82 9.83
C ASP A 576 16.41 24.73 9.40
N THR A 577 15.52 24.23 8.53
CA THR A 577 14.33 24.97 8.08
C THR A 577 13.41 25.35 9.24
N LEU A 578 13.26 24.45 10.21
CA LEU A 578 12.43 24.68 11.40
C LEU A 578 13.16 25.46 12.51
N GLY A 579 14.46 25.76 12.33
CA GLY A 579 15.29 26.43 13.33
C GLY A 579 15.62 25.56 14.56
N ASP A 580 15.60 24.23 14.42
CA ASP A 580 15.90 23.28 15.48
C ASP A 580 17.40 22.94 15.51
N SER A 581 18.04 23.11 16.67
CA SER A 581 19.47 22.86 16.87
C SER A 581 19.90 21.40 16.68
N VAL A 582 18.95 20.44 16.67
CA VAL A 582 19.25 19.02 16.46
C VAL A 582 19.93 18.74 15.12
N ALA A 583 19.83 19.66 14.16
CA ALA A 583 20.47 19.54 12.85
C ALA A 583 21.98 19.27 12.93
N SER A 584 22.70 19.91 13.85
CA SER A 584 24.14 19.69 14.05
C SER A 584 24.45 18.30 14.60
N GLU A 585 23.62 17.79 15.51
CA GLU A 585 23.75 16.44 16.07
C GLU A 585 23.52 15.40 14.97
N TYR A 586 22.44 15.52 14.21
CA TYR A 586 22.12 14.60 13.11
C TYR A 586 23.25 14.53 12.08
N ARG A 587 23.83 15.67 11.68
CA ARG A 587 25.01 15.70 10.80
C ARG A 587 26.21 14.99 11.43
N SER A 588 26.50 15.26 12.71
CA SER A 588 27.63 14.66 13.40
C SER A 588 27.50 13.14 13.50
N THR A 589 26.33 12.64 13.89
CA THR A 589 26.03 11.21 13.99
C THR A 589 26.09 10.54 12.61
N ALA A 590 25.50 11.14 11.59
CA ALA A 590 25.58 10.65 10.22
C ALA A 590 27.04 10.51 9.73
N SER A 591 27.90 11.50 10.00
CA SER A 591 29.33 11.43 9.65
C SER A 591 30.10 10.34 10.41
N LYS A 592 29.77 10.08 11.67
CA LYS A 592 30.40 9.00 12.46
C LYS A 592 30.03 7.62 11.88
N ILE A 593 28.75 7.40 11.61
CA ILE A 593 28.26 6.15 11.03
C ILE A 593 28.83 5.96 9.63
N GLU A 594 28.82 6.99 8.77
CA GLU A 594 29.45 6.94 7.44
C GLU A 594 30.91 6.47 7.50
N ALA A 595 31.71 7.08 8.37
CA ALA A 595 33.12 6.72 8.52
C ALA A 595 33.29 5.26 8.99
N ALA A 596 32.43 4.80 9.90
CA ALA A 596 32.44 3.42 10.38
C ALA A 596 32.01 2.43 9.29
N VAL A 597 30.94 2.73 8.53
CA VAL A 597 30.47 1.90 7.41
C VAL A 597 31.56 1.75 6.35
N ASN A 598 32.15 2.86 5.92
CA ASN A 598 33.24 2.87 4.93
C ASN A 598 34.47 2.07 5.40
N LYS A 599 34.76 2.08 6.70
CA LYS A 599 35.89 1.34 7.28
C LYS A 599 35.60 -0.15 7.47
N ARG A 600 34.39 -0.50 7.90
CA ARG A 600 34.08 -1.82 8.47
C ARG A 600 33.22 -2.71 7.58
N LEU A 601 32.31 -2.12 6.80
CA LEU A 601 31.38 -2.87 5.95
C LEU A 601 31.82 -2.94 4.48
N PHE A 602 32.71 -2.06 4.02
CA PHE A 602 33.19 -2.15 2.65
C PHE A 602 34.11 -3.37 2.46
N ASN A 603 33.73 -4.26 1.54
CA ASN A 603 34.49 -5.46 1.23
C ASN A 603 35.25 -5.28 -0.09
N LYS A 604 36.59 -5.32 -0.01
CA LYS A 604 37.46 -5.14 -1.19
C LYS A 604 37.29 -6.21 -2.27
N SER A 605 36.91 -7.44 -1.90
CA SER A 605 36.70 -8.52 -2.85
C SER A 605 35.41 -8.33 -3.63
N TYR A 606 34.33 -7.89 -2.97
CA TYR A 606 33.07 -7.58 -3.65
C TYR A 606 33.10 -6.22 -4.36
N LYS A 607 34.02 -5.31 -3.96
CA LYS A 607 34.05 -3.90 -4.38
C LYS A 607 32.76 -3.14 -4.03
N ALA A 608 32.06 -3.63 -3.02
CA ALA A 608 30.77 -3.17 -2.53
C ALA A 608 30.69 -3.38 -1.01
N TYR A 609 29.67 -2.81 -0.37
CA TYR A 609 29.42 -3.03 1.04
C TYR A 609 28.84 -4.42 1.26
N ALA A 610 29.44 -5.18 2.17
CA ALA A 610 28.94 -6.48 2.58
C ALA A 610 27.57 -6.33 3.25
N LEU A 611 26.73 -7.36 3.10
CA LEU A 611 25.40 -7.41 3.72
C LEU A 611 25.52 -7.20 5.23
N THR A 612 26.29 -8.04 5.92
CA THR A 612 26.52 -7.98 7.36
C THR A 612 28.01 -7.82 7.69
N GLU A 613 28.30 -7.30 8.88
CA GLU A 613 29.64 -7.33 9.45
C GLU A 613 30.08 -8.75 9.82
N GLY A 614 31.27 -9.17 9.40
CA GLY A 614 31.87 -10.47 9.72
C GLY A 614 31.99 -11.44 8.52
N ASN A 615 32.42 -12.68 8.81
CA ASN A 615 32.66 -13.74 7.80
C ASN A 615 31.51 -14.76 7.67
N THR A 616 30.40 -14.57 8.40
CA THR A 616 29.35 -15.59 8.58
C THR A 616 28.28 -15.58 7.49
N THR A 617 28.15 -14.50 6.71
CA THR A 617 27.31 -14.45 5.50
C THR A 617 28.05 -13.68 4.42
N VAL A 618 28.48 -14.40 3.40
CA VAL A 618 29.38 -13.93 2.35
C VAL A 618 28.51 -13.34 1.25
N GLY A 619 28.41 -12.01 1.12
CA GLY A 619 27.65 -11.42 0.02
C GLY A 619 27.28 -9.96 0.23
N ILE A 620 26.50 -9.45 -0.72
CA ILE A 620 25.94 -8.10 -0.75
C ILE A 620 24.42 -8.16 -0.92
N SER A 621 23.72 -7.12 -0.47
CA SER A 621 22.33 -6.86 -0.89
C SER A 621 22.26 -5.66 -1.82
N GLN A 622 21.28 -5.71 -2.71
CA GLN A 622 21.00 -4.67 -3.69
C GLN A 622 20.54 -3.38 -3.03
N ASP A 623 19.55 -3.47 -2.14
CA ASP A 623 18.95 -2.35 -1.43
C ASP A 623 19.94 -1.63 -0.52
N GLY A 624 20.71 -2.37 0.28
CA GLY A 624 21.69 -1.82 1.21
C GLY A 624 22.81 -1.05 0.54
N ASN A 625 23.32 -1.55 -0.60
CA ASN A 625 24.29 -0.82 -1.42
C ASN A 625 23.65 0.37 -2.13
N SER A 626 22.38 0.28 -2.52
CA SER A 626 21.62 1.41 -3.07
C SER A 626 21.43 2.51 -2.02
N TYR A 627 21.04 2.18 -0.79
CA TYR A 627 20.96 3.13 0.32
C TYR A 627 22.32 3.75 0.63
N ALA A 628 23.43 3.00 0.54
CA ALA A 628 24.76 3.55 0.75
C ALA A 628 25.11 4.64 -0.30
N ILE A 629 24.61 4.51 -1.52
CA ILE A 629 24.74 5.54 -2.56
C ILE A 629 23.80 6.72 -2.26
N LEU A 630 22.51 6.45 -2.05
CA LEU A 630 21.48 7.49 -1.86
C LEU A 630 21.69 8.32 -0.59
N SER A 631 22.18 7.69 0.48
CA SER A 631 22.55 8.37 1.72
C SER A 631 23.78 9.27 1.56
N GLY A 632 24.61 9.04 0.53
CA GLY A 632 25.89 9.71 0.31
C GLY A 632 27.11 9.05 0.94
N ILE A 633 26.96 7.92 1.65
CA ILE A 633 28.08 7.17 2.25
C ILE A 633 29.12 6.78 1.19
N ALA A 634 28.63 6.23 0.07
CA ALA A 634 29.47 5.81 -1.06
C ALA A 634 30.06 6.98 -1.85
N GLY A 635 29.44 8.16 -1.77
CA GLY A 635 29.89 9.40 -2.42
C GLY A 635 30.81 10.26 -1.56
N ALA A 636 31.06 9.86 -0.32
CA ALA A 636 31.91 10.61 0.61
C ALA A 636 33.33 10.75 0.08
N ALA A 637 34.00 11.87 0.40
CA ALA A 637 35.36 12.16 -0.09
C ALA A 637 36.39 11.07 0.25
N ASN A 638 36.21 10.36 1.36
CA ASN A 638 37.06 9.26 1.82
C ASN A 638 36.44 7.87 1.62
N SER A 639 35.39 7.77 0.80
CA SER A 639 34.78 6.48 0.47
C SER A 639 35.80 5.55 -0.21
N PRO A 640 35.83 4.25 0.12
CA PRO A 640 36.75 3.28 -0.49
C PRO A 640 36.41 2.92 -1.93
N SER A 641 35.25 3.35 -2.44
CA SER A 641 34.79 3.13 -3.82
C SER A 641 33.93 4.29 -4.31
N SER A 642 33.71 4.39 -5.62
CA SER A 642 32.76 5.37 -6.17
C SER A 642 31.36 4.75 -6.26
N PRO A 643 30.28 5.57 -6.26
CA PRO A 643 28.92 5.08 -6.51
C PRO A 643 28.83 4.24 -7.78
N LYS A 644 29.46 4.69 -8.88
CA LYS A 644 29.48 3.96 -10.16
C LYS A 644 30.11 2.57 -10.03
N ALA A 645 31.24 2.47 -9.35
CA ALA A 645 31.92 1.19 -9.15
C ALA A 645 31.10 0.22 -8.27
N ILE A 646 30.29 0.72 -7.33
CA ILE A 646 29.37 -0.09 -6.53
C ILE A 646 28.18 -0.58 -7.38
N ILE A 647 27.60 0.27 -8.24
CA ILE A 647 26.59 -0.17 -9.22
C ILE A 647 27.17 -1.28 -10.12
N GLU A 648 28.39 -1.10 -10.64
CA GLU A 648 29.08 -2.12 -11.44
C GLU A 648 29.30 -3.42 -10.66
N ALA A 649 29.65 -3.33 -9.38
CA ALA A 649 29.81 -4.50 -8.51
C ALA A 649 28.48 -5.25 -8.31
N MET A 650 27.35 -4.52 -8.17
CA MET A 650 26.02 -5.13 -8.04
C MET A 650 25.59 -5.95 -9.26
N ARG A 651 26.26 -5.82 -10.42
CA ARG A 651 26.04 -6.72 -11.57
C ARG A 651 26.34 -8.19 -11.26
N SER A 652 27.07 -8.49 -10.19
CA SER A 652 27.22 -9.86 -9.70
C SER A 652 25.89 -10.50 -9.26
N LEU A 653 24.85 -9.70 -9.02
CA LEU A 653 23.50 -10.14 -8.68
C LEU A 653 22.65 -10.42 -9.93
N ASN A 654 23.10 -10.02 -11.12
CA ASN A 654 22.27 -10.05 -12.33
C ASN A 654 21.89 -11.48 -12.74
N THR A 655 20.60 -11.62 -13.07
CA THR A 655 20.04 -12.78 -13.77
C THR A 655 19.39 -12.30 -15.08
N PRO A 656 18.96 -13.21 -15.97
CA PRO A 656 18.18 -12.83 -17.15
C PRO A 656 16.86 -12.10 -16.84
N PHE A 657 16.37 -12.16 -15.60
CA PHE A 657 15.12 -11.56 -15.13
C PHE A 657 15.34 -10.34 -14.23
N GLY A 658 16.58 -9.84 -14.15
CA GLY A 658 16.98 -8.75 -13.26
C GLY A 658 17.90 -9.20 -12.12
N PRO A 659 18.44 -8.26 -11.33
CA PRO A 659 19.31 -8.54 -10.19
C PRO A 659 18.55 -9.21 -9.03
N LEU A 660 19.18 -10.22 -8.41
CA LEU A 660 18.75 -10.76 -7.13
C LEU A 660 18.84 -9.70 -6.04
N SER A 661 17.91 -9.74 -5.09
CA SER A 661 17.91 -8.84 -3.92
C SER A 661 19.14 -9.06 -3.05
N PHE A 662 19.62 -10.30 -2.97
CA PHE A 662 20.79 -10.73 -2.21
C PHE A 662 21.70 -11.61 -3.06
N SER A 663 22.98 -11.66 -2.71
CA SER A 663 23.90 -12.63 -3.33
C SER A 663 23.44 -14.06 -3.04
N ASN A 664 23.61 -14.96 -4.00
CA ASN A 664 23.30 -16.40 -3.85
C ASN A 664 24.14 -17.13 -2.79
N THR A 665 25.24 -16.50 -2.34
CA THR A 665 26.10 -16.96 -1.24
C THR A 665 25.57 -16.55 0.15
N THR A 666 24.46 -15.83 0.21
CA THR A 666 23.75 -15.54 1.46
C THR A 666 22.78 -16.68 1.81
N ARG A 667 22.21 -16.64 3.02
CA ARG A 667 21.15 -17.57 3.43
C ARG A 667 19.76 -17.16 2.91
N GLN A 668 19.66 -16.03 2.20
CA GLN A 668 18.38 -15.51 1.70
C GLN A 668 18.00 -16.19 0.39
N LEU A 669 16.69 -16.27 0.13
CA LEU A 669 16.13 -16.78 -1.11
C LEU A 669 16.62 -15.92 -2.29
N PRO A 670 17.07 -16.57 -3.38
CA PRO A 670 17.56 -15.87 -4.55
C PRO A 670 16.37 -15.36 -5.38
N ILE A 671 15.75 -14.25 -4.94
CA ILE A 671 14.62 -13.64 -5.64
C ILE A 671 14.91 -12.21 -6.10
N VAL A 672 14.32 -11.84 -7.23
CA VAL A 672 14.28 -10.46 -7.74
C VAL A 672 13.14 -9.72 -7.04
N SER A 673 13.43 -8.55 -6.48
CA SER A 673 12.42 -7.70 -5.83
C SER A 673 12.33 -6.34 -6.52
N PRO A 674 11.12 -5.92 -6.97
CA PRO A 674 10.89 -4.56 -7.44
C PRO A 674 11.17 -3.49 -6.38
N TYR A 675 11.05 -3.81 -5.07
CA TYR A 675 11.42 -2.89 -3.98
C TYR A 675 12.93 -2.58 -4.02
N ALA A 676 13.78 -3.61 -3.92
CA ALA A 676 15.23 -3.45 -3.95
C ALA A 676 15.71 -2.89 -5.30
N SER A 677 15.08 -3.31 -6.40
CA SER A 677 15.39 -2.82 -7.74
C SER A 677 14.97 -1.37 -7.97
N GLY A 678 13.87 -0.91 -7.38
CA GLY A 678 13.45 0.49 -7.45
C GLY A 678 14.50 1.43 -6.85
N PHE A 679 15.08 1.05 -5.70
CA PHE A 679 16.20 1.78 -5.10
C PHE A 679 17.50 1.66 -5.92
N HIS A 680 17.77 0.50 -6.53
CA HIS A 680 18.91 0.33 -7.43
C HIS A 680 18.81 1.26 -8.64
N THR A 681 17.65 1.33 -9.29
CA THR A 681 17.43 2.25 -10.41
C THR A 681 17.59 3.71 -9.98
N TRP A 682 17.10 4.09 -8.80
CA TRP A 682 17.34 5.42 -8.23
C TRP A 682 18.84 5.67 -8.01
N ALA A 683 19.56 4.76 -7.36
CA ALA A 683 20.99 4.89 -7.12
C ALA A 683 21.80 4.97 -8.42
N ALA A 684 21.41 4.23 -9.46
CA ALA A 684 22.03 4.30 -10.79
C ALA A 684 21.82 5.67 -11.44
N PHE A 685 20.62 6.25 -11.35
CA PHE A 685 20.42 7.64 -11.74
C PHE A 685 21.31 8.57 -10.90
N GLU A 686 21.30 8.53 -9.57
CA GLU A 686 22.12 9.44 -8.77
C GLU A 686 23.64 9.28 -9.03
N ALA A 687 24.09 8.08 -9.39
CA ALA A 687 25.47 7.81 -9.82
C ALA A 687 25.79 8.30 -11.25
N GLY A 688 24.80 8.80 -12.00
CA GLY A 688 24.92 9.24 -13.39
C GLY A 688 25.03 8.10 -14.40
N MET A 689 24.59 6.90 -14.04
CA MET A 689 24.55 5.70 -14.89
C MET A 689 23.14 5.49 -15.48
N ASN A 690 22.71 6.45 -16.31
CA ASN A 690 21.33 6.50 -16.81
C ASN A 690 20.96 5.27 -17.64
N ASP A 691 21.87 4.77 -18.48
CA ASP A 691 21.62 3.58 -19.31
C ASP A 691 21.44 2.33 -18.44
N GLU A 692 22.22 2.19 -17.35
CA GLU A 692 22.04 1.10 -16.38
C GLU A 692 20.66 1.17 -15.74
N ALA A 693 20.21 2.37 -15.37
CA ALA A 693 18.88 2.56 -14.78
C ALA A 693 17.76 2.11 -15.73
N ILE A 694 17.86 2.45 -17.02
CA ILE A 694 16.89 2.01 -18.04
C ILE A 694 16.97 0.49 -18.28
N GLU A 695 18.16 -0.11 -18.33
CA GLU A 695 18.30 -1.56 -18.48
C GLU A 695 17.77 -2.34 -17.26
N LEU A 696 17.91 -1.80 -16.05
CA LEU A 696 17.25 -2.36 -14.86
C LEU A 696 15.72 -2.32 -14.98
N MET A 697 15.16 -1.21 -15.48
CA MET A 697 13.72 -1.12 -15.75
C MET A 697 13.29 -2.23 -16.73
N ARG A 698 14.04 -2.44 -17.81
CA ARG A 698 13.75 -3.44 -18.85
C ARG A 698 13.99 -4.88 -18.42
N SER A 699 14.82 -5.16 -17.43
CA SER A 699 15.07 -6.53 -16.97
C SER A 699 14.06 -6.95 -15.91
N VAL A 700 13.80 -6.09 -14.93
CA VAL A 700 12.96 -6.39 -13.77
C VAL A 700 11.46 -6.28 -14.10
N TRP A 701 11.04 -5.24 -14.82
CA TRP A 701 9.60 -4.99 -15.07
C TRP A 701 9.08 -5.60 -16.38
N LYS A 702 9.94 -6.22 -17.21
CA LYS A 702 9.53 -6.74 -18.53
C LYS A 702 8.33 -7.66 -18.48
N ASN A 703 8.35 -8.62 -17.58
CA ASN A 703 7.25 -9.58 -17.45
C ASN A 703 5.99 -8.96 -16.85
N GLN A 704 6.11 -7.81 -16.17
CA GLN A 704 4.98 -7.16 -15.49
C GLN A 704 4.10 -6.39 -16.47
N ILE A 705 4.69 -5.89 -17.56
CA ILE A 705 3.97 -5.12 -18.58
C ILE A 705 3.74 -5.87 -19.90
N ASP A 706 4.12 -7.15 -19.96
CA ASP A 706 3.80 -8.01 -21.12
C ASP A 706 2.35 -8.48 -21.03
N VAL A 707 1.49 -7.93 -21.90
CA VAL A 707 0.05 -8.25 -21.97
C VAL A 707 -0.25 -9.74 -22.21
N ASN A 708 0.72 -10.51 -22.72
CA ASN A 708 0.59 -11.94 -22.96
C ASN A 708 1.04 -12.79 -21.76
N ASN A 709 1.61 -12.18 -20.72
CA ASN A 709 1.97 -12.89 -19.51
C ASN A 709 0.67 -13.36 -18.80
N PRO A 710 0.55 -14.65 -18.41
CA PRO A 710 -0.58 -15.15 -17.61
C PRO A 710 -0.80 -14.41 -16.28
N TRP A 711 0.23 -13.70 -15.80
CA TRP A 711 0.25 -12.85 -14.61
C TRP A 711 0.13 -11.35 -14.93
N TYR A 712 -0.27 -10.98 -16.14
CA TYR A 712 -0.44 -9.57 -16.51
C TYR A 712 -1.71 -8.98 -15.87
N THR A 713 -1.54 -7.86 -15.19
CA THR A 713 -2.63 -7.15 -14.50
C THR A 713 -2.69 -5.67 -14.83
N ASP A 714 -1.75 -5.14 -15.62
CA ASP A 714 -1.47 -3.70 -15.69
C ASP A 714 -0.95 -3.12 -14.34
N GLY A 715 -0.32 -3.99 -13.53
CA GLY A 715 0.34 -3.68 -12.25
C GLY A 715 1.85 -4.00 -12.25
N THR A 716 2.49 -3.93 -11.08
CA THR A 716 3.97 -3.83 -10.94
C THR A 716 4.64 -5.03 -10.24
N THR A 717 4.13 -6.26 -10.38
CA THR A 717 4.85 -7.46 -9.87
C THR A 717 5.09 -8.60 -10.86
N GLY A 718 4.30 -8.78 -11.93
CA GLY A 718 4.49 -9.89 -12.90
C GLY A 718 4.22 -11.27 -12.27
N GLU A 719 4.91 -12.36 -12.70
CA GLU A 719 4.85 -13.67 -12.01
C GLU A 719 5.44 -13.52 -10.60
N PRO A 720 4.59 -13.47 -9.56
CA PRO A 720 5.07 -13.10 -8.25
C PRO A 720 5.58 -14.33 -7.49
N TYR A 721 6.53 -14.12 -6.58
CA TYR A 721 6.83 -15.11 -5.55
C TYR A 721 5.57 -15.36 -4.70
N ARG A 722 5.18 -16.64 -4.51
CA ARG A 722 3.91 -17.05 -3.86
C ARG A 722 2.67 -16.37 -4.49
N PRO A 723 2.26 -16.76 -5.69
CA PRO A 723 1.22 -16.07 -6.46
C PRO A 723 -0.18 -16.03 -5.86
N LEU A 724 -0.51 -17.00 -5.03
CA LEU A 724 -1.77 -17.01 -4.28
C LEU A 724 -1.71 -16.12 -3.03
N TYR A 725 -0.59 -15.45 -2.76
CA TYR A 725 -0.44 -14.57 -1.60
C TYR A 725 -0.16 -13.14 -2.03
N SER A 726 0.79 -12.93 -2.94
CA SER A 726 1.27 -11.62 -3.37
C SER A 726 0.20 -10.78 -4.09
N SER A 727 0.24 -9.46 -3.90
CA SER A 727 -0.54 -8.51 -4.72
C SER A 727 0.23 -8.15 -5.98
N GLN A 728 -0.49 -8.08 -7.11
CA GLN A 728 0.08 -7.73 -8.40
C GLN A 728 0.10 -6.23 -8.70
N ALA A 729 -0.65 -5.44 -7.94
CA ALA A 729 -0.56 -3.98 -7.90
C ALA A 729 -0.02 -3.51 -6.53
N HIS A 730 1.28 -3.68 -6.31
CA HIS A 730 1.98 -3.29 -5.08
C HIS A 730 2.80 -2.01 -5.29
N GLY A 731 2.52 -0.97 -4.51
CA GLY A 731 3.08 0.38 -4.61
C GLY A 731 4.60 0.40 -4.70
N TRP A 732 5.29 -0.44 -3.93
CA TRP A 732 6.75 -0.53 -3.94
C TRP A 732 7.39 -0.84 -5.30
N GLY A 733 6.62 -1.34 -6.27
CA GLY A 733 7.07 -1.65 -7.62
C GLY A 733 6.88 -0.48 -8.59
N SER A 734 6.34 0.65 -8.14
CA SER A 734 6.00 1.80 -9.00
C SER A 734 7.14 2.80 -9.19
N GLY A 735 8.33 2.54 -8.67
CA GLY A 735 9.52 3.40 -8.76
C GLY A 735 9.78 3.99 -10.17
N PRO A 736 9.70 3.20 -11.26
CA PRO A 736 9.91 3.71 -12.61
C PRO A 736 9.07 4.93 -12.99
N THR A 737 7.81 5.03 -12.54
CA THR A 737 6.90 6.14 -12.90
C THR A 737 7.47 7.51 -12.49
N TRP A 738 7.84 7.68 -11.21
CA TRP A 738 8.40 8.95 -10.77
C TRP A 738 9.83 9.16 -11.27
N GLN A 739 10.61 8.08 -11.42
CA GLN A 739 11.99 8.17 -11.88
C GLN A 739 12.08 8.62 -13.35
N LEU A 740 11.19 8.11 -14.22
CA LEU A 740 11.07 8.59 -15.60
C LEU A 740 10.65 10.07 -15.64
N SER A 741 9.72 10.49 -14.79
CA SER A 741 9.27 11.88 -14.71
C SER A 741 10.36 12.83 -14.20
N ARG A 742 11.11 12.39 -13.18
CA ARG A 742 12.15 13.19 -12.53
C ARG A 742 13.44 13.26 -13.34
N TYR A 743 13.91 12.12 -13.84
CA TYR A 743 15.22 12.01 -14.47
C TYR A 743 15.14 12.07 -16.00
N VAL A 744 14.24 11.33 -16.63
CA VAL A 744 14.18 11.26 -18.11
C VAL A 744 13.48 12.48 -18.68
N LEU A 745 12.25 12.79 -18.23
CA LEU A 745 11.61 14.06 -18.54
C LEU A 745 12.40 15.22 -17.93
N GLY A 746 12.94 15.04 -16.71
CA GLY A 746 13.94 15.94 -16.13
C GLY A 746 13.38 17.01 -15.19
N ILE A 747 12.15 16.86 -14.68
CA ILE A 747 11.51 17.86 -13.82
C ILE A 747 11.64 17.48 -12.35
N SER A 748 12.18 18.38 -11.52
CA SER A 748 12.37 18.15 -10.08
C SER A 748 12.27 19.45 -9.28
N PRO A 749 11.96 19.39 -7.96
CA PRO A 749 12.06 20.57 -7.11
C PRO A 749 13.53 20.96 -6.95
N ALA A 750 13.87 22.23 -7.19
CA ALA A 750 15.19 22.78 -6.87
C ALA A 750 15.21 23.38 -5.46
N SER A 751 14.04 23.72 -4.93
CA SER A 751 13.78 24.00 -3.52
C SER A 751 12.47 23.34 -3.09
N PRO A 752 12.29 23.11 -1.78
CA PRO A 752 11.06 22.58 -1.22
C PRO A 752 9.81 23.32 -1.73
N GLY A 753 8.79 22.57 -2.16
CA GLY A 753 7.49 23.09 -2.60
C GLY A 753 7.47 23.69 -4.00
N TYR A 754 8.47 23.42 -4.85
CA TYR A 754 8.55 23.90 -6.24
C TYR A 754 8.52 25.43 -6.41
N SER A 755 8.80 26.19 -5.34
CA SER A 755 9.00 27.64 -5.46
C SER A 755 10.16 27.96 -6.42
N THR A 756 11.15 27.06 -6.45
CA THR A 756 12.09 26.90 -7.56
C THR A 756 12.11 25.47 -8.08
N TRP A 757 12.28 25.31 -9.40
CA TRP A 757 12.30 24.01 -10.08
C TRP A 757 13.52 23.85 -11.00
N SER A 758 13.84 22.60 -11.32
CA SER A 758 14.89 22.25 -12.29
C SER A 758 14.30 21.49 -13.46
N PHE A 759 14.70 21.86 -14.68
CA PHE A 759 14.45 21.12 -15.92
C PHE A 759 15.79 20.64 -16.50
N ALA A 760 16.17 19.41 -16.14
CA ALA A 760 17.45 18.80 -16.48
C ALA A 760 17.26 17.38 -17.03
N PRO A 761 16.90 17.24 -18.32
CA PRO A 761 16.67 15.95 -18.95
C PRO A 761 17.88 15.02 -18.92
N ARG A 762 17.61 13.73 -18.78
CA ARG A 762 18.59 12.66 -19.01
C ARG A 762 18.10 11.79 -20.15
N THR A 763 18.71 11.95 -21.32
CA THR A 763 18.20 11.39 -22.58
C THR A 763 18.19 9.87 -22.61
N ALA A 764 19.19 9.21 -22.01
CA ALA A 764 19.27 7.75 -21.89
C ALA A 764 18.97 7.01 -23.23
N ASN A 765 19.55 7.51 -24.32
CA ASN A 765 19.37 7.01 -25.70
C ASN A 765 17.95 7.13 -26.28
N LEU A 766 17.05 7.90 -25.66
CA LEU A 766 15.74 8.26 -26.21
C LEU A 766 15.84 9.49 -27.12
N THR A 767 14.97 9.57 -28.13
CA THR A 767 14.95 10.70 -29.08
C THR A 767 14.00 11.82 -28.66
N PHE A 768 13.00 11.53 -27.83
CA PHE A 768 12.17 12.56 -27.21
C PHE A 768 11.56 12.09 -25.89
N ALA A 769 11.21 13.03 -25.03
CA ALA A 769 10.23 12.83 -23.98
C ALA A 769 9.37 14.09 -23.77
N ASN A 770 8.12 13.90 -23.37
CA ASN A 770 7.19 14.96 -23.01
C ASN A 770 6.26 14.52 -21.88
N GLY A 771 5.79 15.48 -21.10
CA GLY A 771 4.93 15.18 -19.96
C GLY A 771 4.56 16.40 -19.14
N ARG A 772 3.81 16.15 -18.07
CA ARG A 772 3.46 17.17 -17.08
C ARG A 772 3.72 16.65 -15.68
N VAL A 773 4.23 17.52 -14.82
CA VAL A 773 4.46 17.24 -13.39
C VAL A 773 3.58 18.17 -12.57
N PRO A 774 2.65 17.66 -11.76
CA PRO A 774 1.81 18.49 -10.90
C PRO A 774 2.66 19.04 -9.74
N THR A 775 2.41 20.29 -9.36
CA THR A 775 3.13 20.97 -8.27
C THR A 775 2.16 21.81 -7.44
N PRO A 776 2.54 22.28 -6.24
CA PRO A 776 1.72 23.21 -5.44
C PRO A 776 1.32 24.49 -6.20
N TRP A 777 2.11 24.90 -7.21
CA TRP A 777 1.89 26.12 -7.98
C TRP A 777 1.07 25.90 -9.26
N GLY A 778 0.72 24.65 -9.59
CA GLY A 778 0.18 24.23 -10.88
C GLY A 778 1.13 23.29 -11.62
N SER A 779 0.70 22.68 -12.72
CA SER A 779 1.55 21.74 -13.46
C SER A 779 2.68 22.43 -14.24
N ILE A 780 3.88 21.85 -14.18
CA ILE A 780 4.97 22.15 -15.12
C ILE A 780 4.79 21.22 -16.33
N ILE A 781 4.62 21.79 -17.53
CA ILE A 781 4.54 21.03 -18.79
C ILE A 781 5.89 21.13 -19.48
N ALA A 782 6.50 20.00 -19.82
CA ALA A 782 7.84 19.98 -20.40
C ALA A 782 7.95 18.99 -21.55
N SER A 783 8.84 19.29 -22.50
CA SER A 783 9.24 18.38 -23.56
C SER A 783 10.66 18.65 -24.03
N TRP A 784 11.31 17.60 -24.56
CA TRP A 784 12.58 17.72 -25.25
C TRP A 784 12.65 16.73 -26.41
N GLU A 785 13.45 17.08 -27.42
CA GLU A 785 13.71 16.28 -28.62
C GLU A 785 15.20 16.37 -29.01
N ASP A 786 15.84 15.23 -29.23
CA ASP A 786 17.22 15.10 -29.70
C ASP A 786 17.25 14.56 -31.14
N LYS A 787 17.60 15.42 -32.09
CA LYS A 787 17.79 15.06 -33.51
C LYS A 787 19.26 14.76 -33.85
N GLY A 788 20.13 14.69 -32.85
CA GLY A 788 21.58 14.56 -32.97
C GLY A 788 22.28 15.88 -33.32
N SER A 789 21.88 16.52 -34.43
CA SER A 789 22.41 17.82 -34.85
C SER A 789 21.82 19.00 -34.07
N GLU A 790 20.63 18.84 -33.54
CA GLU A 790 19.90 19.86 -32.78
C GLU A 790 19.22 19.22 -31.58
N PHE A 791 19.30 19.89 -30.43
CA PHE A 791 18.53 19.55 -29.23
C PHE A 791 17.51 20.65 -28.96
N SER A 792 16.24 20.29 -28.91
CA SER A 792 15.13 21.22 -28.68
C SER A 792 14.44 20.92 -27.35
N MET A 793 14.05 21.95 -26.60
CA MET A 793 13.32 21.83 -25.34
C MET A 793 12.18 22.85 -25.29
N SER A 794 11.09 22.49 -24.65
CA SER A 794 9.99 23.39 -24.31
C SER A 794 9.59 23.20 -22.86
N ILE A 795 9.34 24.29 -22.14
CA ILE A 795 8.80 24.24 -20.78
C ILE A 795 7.81 25.37 -20.55
N THR A 796 6.65 25.02 -20.00
CA THR A 796 5.64 25.96 -19.50
C THR A 796 5.55 25.81 -17.99
N PRO A 797 6.21 26.69 -17.22
CA PRO A 797 6.15 26.67 -15.77
C PRO A 797 4.92 27.43 -15.24
N PRO A 798 4.47 27.13 -14.01
CA PRO A 798 3.46 27.94 -13.34
C PRO A 798 3.94 29.36 -13.03
N ALA A 799 3.01 30.31 -13.07
CA ALA A 799 3.29 31.70 -12.74
C ALA A 799 3.80 31.85 -11.30
N GLY A 800 4.74 32.78 -11.09
CA GLY A 800 5.29 33.07 -9.76
C GLY A 800 6.39 32.11 -9.29
N THR A 801 6.79 31.15 -10.12
CA THR A 801 7.92 30.24 -9.84
C THR A 801 9.17 30.67 -10.61
N ASN A 802 10.33 30.23 -10.11
CA ASN A 802 11.62 30.41 -10.78
C ASN A 802 12.20 29.03 -11.15
N GLY A 803 13.09 28.97 -12.12
CA GLY A 803 13.68 27.68 -12.45
C GLY A 803 15.01 27.74 -13.18
N THR A 804 15.67 26.59 -13.20
CA THR A 804 16.93 26.38 -13.93
C THR A 804 16.72 25.33 -14.99
N ILE A 805 16.99 25.69 -16.25
CA ILE A 805 16.94 24.80 -17.40
C ILE A 805 18.37 24.39 -17.73
N VAL A 806 18.62 23.08 -17.78
CA VAL A 806 19.92 22.48 -18.06
C VAL A 806 19.84 21.77 -19.40
N ILE A 807 20.63 22.22 -20.37
CA ILE A 807 20.66 21.64 -21.71
C ILE A 807 21.81 20.63 -21.79
N PRO A 808 21.53 19.32 -21.99
CA PRO A 808 22.56 18.29 -22.06
C PRO A 808 23.55 18.51 -23.21
N GLY A 809 24.86 18.38 -22.93
CA GLY A 809 25.90 18.42 -23.96
C GLY A 809 26.06 19.75 -24.71
N ALA A 810 25.47 20.85 -24.21
CA ALA A 810 25.39 22.13 -24.92
C ALA A 810 26.49 23.15 -24.55
N ALA A 811 27.48 22.80 -23.71
CA ALA A 811 28.48 23.78 -23.24
C ALA A 811 29.27 24.50 -24.34
N LYS A 812 29.41 23.88 -25.53
CA LYS A 812 30.09 24.44 -26.70
C LYS A 812 29.15 24.68 -27.89
N LYS A 813 27.85 24.49 -27.70
CA LYS A 813 26.84 24.66 -28.73
C LYS A 813 26.27 26.08 -28.70
N LYS A 814 25.69 26.52 -29.81
CA LYS A 814 24.93 27.76 -29.86
C LYS A 814 23.56 27.51 -29.25
N VAL A 815 23.25 28.23 -28.17
CA VAL A 815 21.95 28.13 -27.48
C VAL A 815 21.07 29.33 -27.80
N THR A 816 19.82 29.08 -28.16
CA THR A 816 18.79 30.12 -28.28
C THR A 816 17.64 29.86 -27.31
N VAL A 817 17.04 30.94 -26.81
CA VAL A 817 15.85 30.91 -25.97
C VAL A 817 14.82 31.85 -26.59
N ASN A 818 13.64 31.34 -26.93
CA ASN A 818 12.60 32.04 -27.67
C ASN A 818 13.12 32.71 -28.96
N GLY A 819 14.02 32.01 -29.66
CA GLY A 819 14.64 32.47 -30.91
C GLY A 819 15.81 33.46 -30.77
N MET A 820 16.14 33.89 -29.55
CA MET A 820 17.25 34.81 -29.29
C MET A 820 18.47 34.07 -28.74
N ILE A 821 19.66 34.38 -29.27
CA ILE A 821 20.92 33.78 -28.81
C ILE A 821 21.21 34.26 -27.39
N VAL A 822 21.48 33.32 -26.48
CA VAL A 822 21.93 33.63 -25.12
C VAL A 822 23.43 33.36 -25.01
N THR A 823 24.19 34.29 -24.42
CA THR A 823 25.65 34.16 -24.23
C THR A 823 26.04 34.48 -22.80
N ALA A 824 27.16 33.92 -22.35
CA ALA A 824 27.64 33.98 -20.97
C ALA A 824 28.13 35.38 -20.49
N LYS A 825 27.69 36.49 -21.10
CA LYS A 825 28.22 37.84 -20.80
C LYS A 825 27.12 38.88 -20.52
N GLY A 826 26.77 38.99 -19.25
CA GLY A 826 26.03 40.12 -18.67
C GLY A 826 24.53 40.20 -19.01
N ASN A 827 23.78 40.94 -18.18
CA ASN A 827 22.30 41.04 -18.28
C ASN A 827 21.78 41.85 -19.49
N LEU A 828 22.66 42.35 -20.37
CA LEU A 828 22.25 43.14 -21.54
C LEU A 828 21.89 42.21 -22.70
N GLY A 829 20.60 42.17 -23.06
CA GLY A 829 20.11 41.44 -24.24
C GLY A 829 19.54 40.05 -24.00
N LEU A 830 19.23 39.67 -22.74
CA LEU A 830 18.55 38.40 -22.44
C LEU A 830 17.05 38.45 -22.80
N PRO A 831 16.45 37.33 -23.21
CA PRO A 831 15.01 37.20 -23.41
C PRO A 831 14.21 37.57 -22.16
N ARG A 832 12.97 38.02 -22.34
CA ARG A 832 12.05 38.25 -21.22
C ARG A 832 11.91 36.98 -20.37
N GLY A 833 12.08 37.13 -19.06
CA GLY A 833 11.98 36.03 -18.10
C GLY A 833 13.26 35.24 -17.89
N VAL A 834 14.32 35.49 -18.67
CA VAL A 834 15.66 34.89 -18.46
C VAL A 834 16.50 35.79 -17.56
N VAL A 835 17.06 35.23 -16.49
CA VAL A 835 17.88 35.91 -15.48
C VAL A 835 19.37 35.76 -15.77
N SER A 836 19.79 34.54 -16.11
CA SER A 836 21.18 34.21 -16.43
C SER A 836 21.26 33.06 -17.43
N ALA A 837 22.36 33.00 -18.16
CA ALA A 837 22.65 31.93 -19.11
C ALA A 837 24.16 31.70 -19.22
N GLY A 838 24.62 30.46 -19.27
CA GLY A 838 26.05 30.17 -19.41
C GLY A 838 26.42 28.70 -19.36
N SER A 839 27.65 28.40 -19.78
CA SER A 839 28.21 27.04 -19.74
C SER A 839 28.77 26.72 -18.36
N GLU A 840 28.40 25.57 -17.80
CA GLU A 840 28.91 25.06 -16.52
C GLU A 840 29.08 23.54 -16.61
N GLY A 841 30.25 23.02 -16.23
CA GLY A 841 30.46 21.57 -16.09
C GLY A 841 30.20 20.72 -17.35
N GLY A 842 30.35 21.28 -18.56
CA GLY A 842 30.06 20.58 -19.82
C GLY A 842 28.58 20.64 -20.26
N GLN A 843 27.73 21.32 -19.49
CA GLN A 843 26.33 21.63 -19.82
C GLN A 843 26.15 23.14 -20.06
N TYR A 844 24.97 23.52 -20.54
CA TYR A 844 24.54 24.92 -20.62
C TYR A 844 23.34 25.13 -19.70
N ARG A 845 23.38 26.17 -18.85
CA ARG A 845 22.34 26.50 -17.89
C ARG A 845 21.65 27.80 -18.27
N VAL A 846 20.33 27.86 -18.08
CA VAL A 846 19.50 29.04 -18.27
C VAL A 846 18.60 29.17 -17.05
N ASP A 847 18.76 30.25 -16.29
CA ASP A 847 17.90 30.55 -15.14
C ASP A 847 16.77 31.47 -15.58
N VAL A 848 15.57 31.19 -15.11
CA VAL A 848 14.34 31.90 -15.47
C VAL A 848 13.57 32.32 -14.21
N ALA A 849 12.85 33.44 -14.28
CA ALA A 849 12.10 33.97 -13.15
C ALA A 849 10.74 34.57 -13.54
N GLY A 850 9.74 34.34 -12.68
CA GLY A 850 8.45 35.03 -12.69
C GLY A 850 7.65 34.94 -13.99
N SER A 851 7.92 33.93 -14.83
CA SER A 851 7.29 33.76 -16.14
C SER A 851 6.00 32.95 -16.04
N SER A 852 5.00 33.36 -16.82
CA SER A 852 3.75 32.61 -17.04
C SER A 852 3.65 32.05 -18.48
N GLY A 853 4.74 32.11 -19.25
CA GLY A 853 4.78 31.74 -20.67
C GLY A 853 5.84 30.68 -20.97
N PRO A 854 5.72 29.99 -22.11
CA PRO A 854 6.64 28.92 -22.48
C PRO A 854 8.05 29.47 -22.77
N PHE A 855 9.06 28.69 -22.39
CA PHE A 855 10.43 28.84 -22.86
C PHE A 855 10.72 27.77 -23.91
N ILE A 856 11.08 28.19 -25.12
CA ILE A 856 11.51 27.33 -26.21
C ILE A 856 13.02 27.47 -26.33
N ILE A 857 13.75 26.37 -26.17
CA ILE A 857 15.21 26.34 -26.17
C ILE A 857 15.67 25.47 -27.32
N THR A 858 16.65 25.95 -28.09
CA THR A 858 17.33 25.14 -29.10
C THR A 858 18.83 25.23 -28.92
N SER A 859 19.52 24.11 -29.17
CA SER A 859 20.97 24.01 -29.12
C SER A 859 21.48 23.28 -30.36
N SER A 860 22.33 23.95 -31.14
CA SER A 860 22.99 23.39 -32.34
C SER A 860 24.50 23.62 -32.38
#